data_AF-A0A7X3D2J3-F1
#
_entry.id   AF-A0A7X3D2J3-F1
#
_cell.length_a   1.000
_cell.length_b   1.000
_cell.length_c   1.000
_cell.angle_alpha   90.00
_cell.angle_beta   90.00
_cell.angle_gamma   90.00
#
_symmetry.space_group_name_H-M   'P 1'
#
loop_
_entity.id
_entity.type
_entity.pdbx_description
1 polymer ?
#
loop_
_entity_poly.entity_id
_entity_poly.type
_entity_poly.pdbx_seq_one_letter_code
_entity_poly.pdbx_strand_id
1 'polypeptide(L)'
;MNYIRIKLLIAYILFFATTTVFSQQIERSIFITANTADYNDSGVLKHIISEANNQENSSVLIIGNAVSKSNLKKVIAPQLNVLNDADEVVFIPGYKEWTKGHKGVRNIEDYIQDHSNAKFFPDNAEPIKHHGLGENIELITVDSQWFLEDWDNHVYINEDSEIQNRTLFFLEFENRIKKAQGKIILVAMYHPIETNNKQGLFKNIGGFSSQNFQNKQYRTLRNRLKTIARGAENVIFISGQGKNLQYIKGSVPQINSGAAGSLEAVKNGEEGDFSLKKNGYVRLDIATDGGVTANYHAYEDGTFKEVFKTIVLKGDTNQLEPYTFKENHPNTQSASIYTKKATTKSGFYKTLWGEHYRDFYGKKVNAQVVLLDTLMGGLLPVKRGGGQQSKSLRLEDKAGRQYVMRALKKSTIKFLQANAFQETYIGDVLDGTTVDKFLADFYTTSNPYTPFVIGGLSSAVGVNHTNPVLYYIPKQKVLGSFNDDFGDELYMIEEHVGDTQIESESFGTPEDILSTADVLQEINKSGKAVVDEPSYIRARLFDMLLGDWDRHEDQWRWALYKNEDGTEYCSPIPRDRDQAFSKYDGTLISTLTRLIPGLRKMQTYDDELRSVKWFASSPYHLDLTLIHASGWEEWEKQAGHIQNELTNADIENAFEAIPEEVKGAVIEDIKVKLQGRRDNLMEIAKAYYLYLNKFQVVTGTQKADDFTITRLPNGKTSLKIDRKDLGILDHTFSKDITKEIWIFGLDGKDNFVVEGEGDHPIKIKIVGGKKNDTYDFRNTRRVKLYDYKDKENTIVNKRSKKWLVNDYELNNYDHKKVKYNFNQLLPILAVNPDDGLKIGVVSNHTSYSLQRNPFTYKHSINAAFYTSTSGFDLSYSGEFSNIFHNWNFGIEGLYTSPN
;
A
#
# COMPACT_ATOMS: atom_id res chain seq x y z
N MET A 1 37.00 50.47 -56.10
CA MET A 1 36.00 49.57 -55.47
C MET A 1 36.32 48.14 -55.88
N ASN A 2 36.22 47.15 -54.97
CA ASN A 2 36.41 45.70 -55.20
C ASN A 2 37.72 44.99 -54.81
N TYR A 3 38.49 45.42 -53.79
CA TYR A 3 39.51 44.51 -53.22
C TYR A 3 39.68 44.51 -51.68
N ILE A 4 39.01 45.40 -50.95
CA ILE A 4 39.16 45.51 -49.48
C ILE A 4 37.97 44.92 -48.69
N ARG A 5 36.85 44.60 -49.33
CA ARG A 5 35.65 44.04 -48.64
C ARG A 5 35.60 42.51 -48.53
N ILE A 6 36.54 41.76 -49.12
CA ILE A 6 36.51 40.29 -49.14
C ILE A 6 37.34 39.65 -47.99
N LYS A 7 38.32 40.36 -47.41
CA LYS A 7 39.11 39.82 -46.29
C LYS A 7 38.47 39.99 -44.90
N LEU A 8 37.49 40.87 -44.74
CA LEU A 8 36.77 41.05 -43.47
C LEU A 8 35.55 40.14 -43.30
N LEU A 9 35.03 39.54 -44.38
CA LEU A 9 33.91 38.60 -44.29
C LEU A 9 34.35 37.16 -43.99
N ILE A 10 35.60 36.81 -44.32
CA ILE A 10 36.16 35.46 -44.07
C ILE A 10 36.68 35.32 -42.64
N ALA A 11 37.03 36.43 -41.96
CA ALA A 11 37.41 36.41 -40.55
C ALA A 11 36.21 36.25 -39.59
N TYR A 12 34.98 36.54 -40.04
CA TYR A 12 33.78 36.41 -39.22
C TYR A 12 33.07 35.05 -39.37
N ILE A 13 33.40 34.26 -40.40
CA ILE A 13 32.85 32.90 -40.60
C ILE A 13 33.74 31.83 -39.94
N LEU A 14 34.94 32.20 -39.49
CA LEU A 14 35.91 31.30 -38.84
C LEU A 14 36.04 31.49 -37.32
N PHE A 15 35.14 32.27 -36.69
CA PHE A 15 34.96 32.22 -35.24
C PHE A 15 34.03 31.05 -34.90
N PHE A 16 34.63 29.86 -34.95
CA PHE A 16 34.28 28.67 -34.20
C PHE A 16 32.94 28.74 -33.44
N ALA A 17 31.88 28.29 -34.10
CA ALA A 17 30.91 27.42 -33.43
C ALA A 17 31.63 26.08 -33.15
N THR A 18 32.57 26.06 -32.19
CA THR A 18 32.70 24.88 -31.36
C THR A 18 31.42 24.83 -30.55
N THR A 19 30.37 24.24 -31.10
CA THR A 19 29.49 23.45 -30.26
C THR A 19 30.39 22.36 -29.72
N THR A 20 31.01 22.61 -28.57
CA THR A 20 31.41 21.52 -27.68
C THR A 20 30.12 20.77 -27.42
N VAL A 21 29.89 19.73 -28.22
CA VAL A 21 29.03 18.63 -27.82
C VAL A 21 29.74 18.12 -26.58
N PHE A 22 29.33 18.59 -25.41
CA PHE A 22 29.62 17.88 -24.18
C PHE A 22 29.03 16.50 -24.42
N SER A 23 29.90 15.52 -24.68
CA SER A 23 29.50 14.12 -24.66
C SER A 23 28.80 13.93 -23.33
N GLN A 24 27.50 13.63 -23.38
CA GLN A 24 26.71 13.37 -22.18
C GLN A 24 27.41 12.22 -21.45
N GLN A 25 27.91 12.49 -20.24
CA GLN A 25 28.70 11.50 -19.51
C GLN A 25 27.77 10.37 -19.09
N ILE A 26 28.09 9.14 -19.52
CA ILE A 26 27.30 7.95 -19.16
C ILE A 26 27.70 7.54 -17.74
N GLU A 27 26.74 7.51 -16.83
CA GLU A 27 26.90 6.95 -15.48
C GLU A 27 27.03 5.42 -15.55
N ARG A 28 26.15 4.79 -16.35
CA ARG A 28 26.08 3.33 -16.48
C ARG A 28 25.41 2.87 -17.77
N SER A 29 25.90 1.76 -18.33
CA SER A 29 25.28 1.05 -19.47
C SER A 29 24.70 -0.29 -19.03
N ILE A 30 23.42 -0.56 -19.32
CA ILE A 30 22.74 -1.80 -18.90
C ILE A 30 22.31 -2.59 -20.14
N PHE A 31 22.86 -3.79 -20.30
CA PHE A 31 22.58 -4.71 -21.39
C PHE A 31 21.50 -5.71 -20.98
N ILE A 32 20.44 -5.83 -21.77
CA ILE A 32 19.21 -6.53 -21.36
C ILE A 32 18.86 -7.58 -22.41
N THR A 33 18.65 -8.81 -21.97
CA THR A 33 18.11 -9.89 -22.82
C THR A 33 17.31 -10.92 -22.01
N ALA A 34 16.66 -11.87 -22.68
CA ALA A 34 15.85 -12.92 -22.07
C ALA A 34 15.64 -14.11 -23.01
N ASN A 35 15.11 -15.23 -22.47
CA ASN A 35 14.88 -16.48 -23.21
C ASN A 35 16.16 -17.12 -23.76
N THR A 36 17.27 -17.01 -23.02
CA THR A 36 18.59 -17.51 -23.44
C THR A 36 18.67 -19.03 -23.49
N ALA A 37 17.76 -19.75 -22.82
CA ALA A 37 17.69 -21.21 -22.88
C ALA A 37 17.00 -21.79 -24.14
N ASP A 38 16.37 -20.95 -24.96
CA ASP A 38 15.55 -21.42 -26.10
C ASP A 38 16.37 -21.82 -27.32
N TYR A 39 17.68 -21.57 -27.32
CA TYR A 39 18.53 -21.73 -28.49
C TYR A 39 19.95 -22.10 -28.06
N ASN A 40 20.58 -23.04 -28.77
CA ASN A 40 21.93 -23.52 -28.45
C ASN A 40 23.05 -22.56 -28.88
N ASP A 41 22.72 -21.46 -29.55
CA ASP A 41 23.68 -20.44 -29.95
C ASP A 41 23.74 -19.33 -28.89
N SER A 42 24.93 -19.09 -28.35
CA SER A 42 25.22 -18.00 -27.42
C SER A 42 25.60 -16.69 -28.11
N GLY A 43 25.38 -16.55 -29.42
CA GLY A 43 25.76 -15.38 -30.22
C GLY A 43 25.30 -14.04 -29.65
N VAL A 44 24.05 -13.94 -29.15
CA VAL A 44 23.55 -12.72 -28.50
C VAL A 44 24.32 -12.42 -27.21
N LEU A 45 24.51 -13.43 -26.34
CA LEU A 45 25.26 -13.26 -25.08
C LEU A 45 26.71 -12.88 -25.32
N LYS A 46 27.40 -13.55 -26.26
CA LYS A 46 28.79 -13.23 -26.63
C LYS A 46 28.94 -11.80 -27.12
N HIS A 47 27.99 -11.33 -27.93
CA HIS A 47 28.01 -9.95 -28.41
C HIS A 47 27.75 -8.95 -27.28
N ILE A 48 26.79 -9.22 -26.39
CA ILE A 48 26.55 -8.41 -25.19
C ILE A 48 27.83 -8.26 -24.38
N ILE A 49 28.53 -9.35 -24.09
CA ILE A 49 29.76 -9.33 -23.28
C ILE A 49 30.88 -8.58 -23.98
N SER A 50 31.05 -8.78 -25.29
CA SER A 50 32.02 -8.01 -26.08
C SER A 50 31.77 -6.51 -26.01
N GLU A 51 30.50 -6.08 -26.01
CA GLU A 51 30.14 -4.66 -25.94
C GLU A 51 30.19 -4.11 -24.50
N ALA A 52 29.80 -4.92 -23.51
CA ALA A 52 29.82 -4.56 -22.10
C ALA A 52 31.24 -4.28 -21.61
N ASN A 53 32.21 -5.11 -22.04
CA ASN A 53 33.62 -4.94 -21.68
C ASN A 53 34.28 -3.69 -22.30
N ASN A 54 33.60 -3.03 -23.25
CA ASN A 54 34.03 -1.75 -23.82
C ASN A 54 33.42 -0.54 -23.09
N GLN A 55 32.68 -0.74 -22.00
CA GLN A 55 32.08 0.32 -21.18
C GLN A 55 32.69 0.33 -19.78
N GLU A 56 32.94 1.51 -19.20
CA GLU A 56 33.57 1.62 -17.87
C GLU A 56 32.68 1.09 -16.73
N ASN A 57 31.36 1.28 -16.84
CA ASN A 57 30.37 0.81 -15.86
C ASN A 57 29.26 0.09 -16.61
N SER A 58 29.29 -1.24 -16.60
CA SER A 58 28.30 -2.07 -17.29
C SER A 58 27.60 -3.07 -16.37
N SER A 59 26.33 -3.33 -16.66
CA SER A 59 25.57 -4.41 -16.03
C SER A 59 24.83 -5.22 -17.10
N VAL A 60 24.70 -6.53 -16.91
CA VAL A 60 23.95 -7.43 -17.79
C VAL A 60 22.73 -7.99 -17.05
N LEU A 61 21.53 -7.73 -17.56
CA LEU A 61 20.27 -8.27 -17.04
C LEU A 61 19.76 -9.40 -17.94
N ILE A 62 19.62 -10.59 -17.36
CA ILE A 62 19.03 -11.77 -17.99
C ILE A 62 17.62 -12.00 -17.42
N ILE A 63 16.60 -11.56 -18.15
CA ILE A 63 15.22 -11.49 -17.65
C ILE A 63 14.41 -12.73 -18.00
N GLY A 64 14.60 -13.80 -17.24
CA GLY A 64 13.75 -15.00 -17.28
C GLY A 64 14.01 -15.96 -18.43
N ASN A 65 13.59 -17.21 -18.23
CA ASN A 65 13.81 -18.33 -19.13
C ASN A 65 15.28 -18.53 -19.52
N ALA A 66 16.18 -18.39 -18.55
CA ALA A 66 17.60 -18.74 -18.66
C ALA A 66 17.83 -20.25 -18.51
N VAL A 67 16.81 -21.00 -18.05
CA VAL A 67 16.81 -22.47 -17.99
C VAL A 67 15.77 -23.09 -18.93
N SER A 68 15.95 -24.38 -19.22
CA SER A 68 14.94 -25.20 -19.92
C SER A 68 14.47 -26.36 -19.04
N LYS A 69 13.39 -27.05 -19.44
CA LYS A 69 12.91 -28.27 -18.77
C LYS A 69 13.94 -29.42 -18.75
N SER A 70 15.02 -29.32 -19.52
CA SER A 70 16.10 -30.32 -19.58
C SER A 70 17.11 -30.18 -18.43
N ASN A 71 18.26 -30.84 -18.51
CA ASN A 71 19.27 -30.82 -17.45
C ASN A 71 19.83 -29.40 -17.24
N LEU A 72 19.51 -28.77 -16.10
CA LEU A 72 19.94 -27.42 -15.68
C LEU A 72 21.41 -27.14 -16.03
N LYS A 73 22.31 -28.05 -15.63
CA LYS A 73 23.76 -27.89 -15.81
C LYS A 73 24.15 -27.79 -17.28
N LYS A 74 23.48 -28.51 -18.17
CA LYS A 74 23.79 -28.50 -19.61
C LYS A 74 23.44 -27.18 -20.28
N VAL A 75 22.46 -26.45 -19.75
CA VAL A 75 21.94 -25.23 -20.37
C VAL A 75 22.56 -23.99 -19.76
N ILE A 76 22.71 -23.96 -18.44
CA ILE A 76 23.16 -22.75 -17.75
C ILE A 76 24.68 -22.64 -17.64
N ALA A 77 25.41 -23.75 -17.46
CA ALA A 77 26.88 -23.70 -17.33
C ALA A 77 27.58 -23.06 -18.55
N PRO A 78 27.20 -23.36 -19.81
CA PRO A 78 27.77 -22.66 -20.96
C PRO A 78 27.46 -21.16 -21.00
N GLN A 79 26.30 -20.74 -20.47
CA GLN A 79 25.94 -19.33 -20.37
C GLN A 79 26.79 -18.63 -19.30
N LEU A 80 26.95 -19.25 -18.11
CA LEU A 80 27.80 -18.71 -17.04
C LEU A 80 29.25 -18.53 -17.51
N ASN A 81 29.78 -19.48 -18.30
CA ASN A 81 31.13 -19.34 -18.86
C ASN A 81 31.26 -18.12 -19.79
N VAL A 82 30.23 -17.78 -20.56
CA VAL A 82 30.24 -16.58 -21.43
C VAL A 82 30.10 -15.31 -20.59
N LEU A 83 29.32 -15.36 -19.52
CA LEU A 83 29.00 -14.22 -18.65
C LEU A 83 30.10 -13.91 -17.61
N ASN A 84 31.06 -14.82 -17.39
CA ASN A 84 32.14 -14.65 -16.41
C ASN A 84 33.02 -13.40 -16.65
N ASP A 85 33.08 -12.93 -17.89
CA ASP A 85 33.90 -11.77 -18.26
C ASP A 85 33.17 -10.42 -18.04
N ALA A 86 31.89 -10.42 -17.61
CA ALA A 86 31.16 -9.20 -17.28
C ALA A 86 31.32 -8.79 -15.81
N ASP A 87 31.34 -7.48 -15.57
CA ASP A 87 31.52 -6.88 -14.24
C ASP A 87 30.33 -7.18 -13.30
N GLU A 88 29.10 -7.04 -13.79
CA GLU A 88 27.89 -7.28 -13.02
C GLU A 88 26.83 -7.98 -13.86
N VAL A 89 26.36 -9.14 -13.41
CA VAL A 89 25.34 -9.93 -14.09
C VAL A 89 24.22 -10.25 -13.11
N VAL A 90 22.97 -9.97 -13.51
CA VAL A 90 21.77 -10.24 -12.72
C VAL A 90 20.79 -11.08 -13.53
N PHE A 91 20.47 -12.27 -13.03
CA PHE A 91 19.39 -13.11 -13.52
C PHE A 91 18.09 -12.78 -12.79
N ILE A 92 16.98 -12.79 -13.51
CA ILE A 92 15.63 -12.62 -12.95
C ILE A 92 14.78 -13.82 -13.35
N PRO A 93 13.99 -14.42 -12.44
CA PRO A 93 13.16 -15.58 -12.76
C PRO A 93 12.07 -15.28 -13.80
N GLY A 94 11.85 -16.25 -14.70
CA GLY A 94 10.72 -16.30 -15.60
C GLY A 94 9.90 -17.57 -15.41
N TYR A 95 8.99 -17.82 -16.35
CA TYR A 95 8.09 -18.97 -16.28
C TYR A 95 8.81 -20.32 -16.24
N LYS A 96 9.95 -20.47 -16.93
CA LYS A 96 10.66 -21.75 -17.01
C LYS A 96 11.40 -22.10 -15.74
N GLU A 97 11.88 -21.12 -15.00
CA GLU A 97 12.50 -21.30 -13.69
C GLU A 97 11.50 -21.93 -12.70
N TRP A 98 10.21 -21.60 -12.82
CA TRP A 98 9.11 -22.12 -12.00
C TRP A 98 8.58 -23.49 -12.40
N THR A 99 9.14 -24.15 -13.43
CA THR A 99 8.63 -25.46 -13.90
C THR A 99 8.70 -26.58 -12.86
N LYS A 100 9.52 -26.42 -11.82
CA LYS A 100 9.61 -27.32 -10.65
C LYS A 100 9.13 -26.63 -9.35
N GLY A 101 8.29 -25.60 -9.46
CA GLY A 101 7.82 -24.77 -8.36
C GLY A 101 8.93 -23.93 -7.70
N HIS A 102 8.65 -23.37 -6.53
CA HIS A 102 9.58 -22.52 -5.77
C HIS A 102 10.92 -23.19 -5.47
N LYS A 103 10.94 -24.50 -5.13
CA LYS A 103 12.19 -25.26 -4.96
C LYS A 103 13.01 -25.32 -6.24
N GLY A 104 12.34 -25.35 -7.39
CA GLY A 104 12.98 -25.26 -8.71
C GLY A 104 13.75 -23.95 -8.86
N VAL A 105 13.11 -22.84 -8.52
CA VAL A 105 13.70 -21.50 -8.57
C VAL A 105 14.91 -21.40 -7.64
N ARG A 106 14.75 -21.84 -6.37
CA ARG A 106 15.87 -21.85 -5.40
C ARG A 106 17.06 -22.68 -5.87
N ASN A 107 16.83 -23.88 -6.41
CA ASN A 107 17.93 -24.69 -6.95
C ASN A 107 18.67 -24.02 -8.12
N ILE A 108 17.99 -23.16 -8.88
CA ILE A 108 18.59 -22.42 -10.00
C ILE A 108 19.39 -21.23 -9.46
N GLU A 109 18.81 -20.49 -8.51
CA GLU A 109 19.47 -19.43 -7.74
C GLU A 109 20.78 -19.93 -7.13
N ASP A 110 20.71 -20.99 -6.31
CA ASP A 110 21.88 -21.61 -5.66
C ASP A 110 22.93 -21.99 -6.70
N TYR A 111 22.52 -22.66 -7.79
CA TYR A 111 23.46 -23.09 -8.83
C TYR A 111 24.19 -21.91 -9.50
N ILE A 112 23.49 -20.82 -9.83
CA ILE A 112 24.10 -19.64 -10.47
C ILE A 112 25.10 -18.98 -9.53
N GLN A 113 24.70 -18.76 -8.28
CA GLN A 113 25.52 -18.03 -7.30
C GLN A 113 26.70 -18.87 -6.79
N ASP A 114 26.58 -20.21 -6.75
CA ASP A 114 27.67 -21.11 -6.36
C ASP A 114 28.74 -21.29 -7.45
N HIS A 115 28.39 -21.04 -8.73
CA HIS A 115 29.26 -21.34 -9.88
C HIS A 115 29.67 -20.09 -10.68
N SER A 116 29.27 -18.89 -10.26
CA SER A 116 29.63 -17.63 -10.92
C SER A 116 29.50 -16.43 -9.98
N ASN A 117 30.01 -15.27 -10.39
CA ASN A 117 29.79 -14.01 -9.67
C ASN A 117 28.40 -13.38 -9.93
N ALA A 118 27.60 -14.00 -10.82
CA ALA A 118 26.27 -13.49 -11.16
C ALA A 118 25.31 -13.59 -9.97
N LYS A 119 24.41 -12.61 -9.88
CA LYS A 119 23.33 -12.57 -8.89
C LYS A 119 22.04 -13.09 -9.50
N PHE A 120 21.17 -13.62 -8.65
CA PHE A 120 19.83 -14.03 -9.04
C PHE A 120 18.83 -13.21 -8.23
N PHE A 121 18.15 -12.24 -8.83
CA PHE A 121 17.24 -11.36 -8.13
C PHE A 121 15.81 -11.46 -8.68
N PRO A 122 14.79 -11.49 -7.81
CA PRO A 122 14.87 -11.57 -6.35
C PRO A 122 15.53 -12.88 -5.84
N ASP A 123 16.28 -12.81 -4.73
CA ASP A 123 16.91 -13.96 -4.06
C ASP A 123 16.19 -14.31 -2.75
N ASN A 124 16.66 -15.36 -2.08
CA ASN A 124 16.18 -15.79 -0.76
C ASN A 124 14.67 -16.10 -0.73
N ALA A 125 14.11 -16.53 -1.85
CA ALA A 125 12.67 -16.77 -2.05
C ALA A 125 11.76 -15.54 -1.86
N GLU A 126 12.31 -14.33 -1.85
CA GLU A 126 11.50 -13.12 -1.90
C GLU A 126 10.90 -12.91 -3.30
N PRO A 127 9.68 -12.37 -3.43
CA PRO A 127 9.09 -12.07 -4.74
C PRO A 127 9.49 -10.70 -5.31
N ILE A 128 10.16 -9.87 -4.52
CA ILE A 128 10.64 -8.54 -4.92
C ILE A 128 11.97 -8.25 -4.23
N LYS A 129 12.88 -7.60 -4.95
CA LYS A 129 14.14 -7.11 -4.40
C LYS A 129 14.49 -5.77 -5.03
N HIS A 130 15.22 -4.94 -4.28
CA HIS A 130 15.75 -3.67 -4.73
C HIS A 130 17.27 -3.71 -4.63
N HIS A 131 17.95 -3.06 -5.56
CA HIS A 131 19.40 -3.00 -5.66
C HIS A 131 19.80 -1.68 -6.32
N GLY A 132 20.68 -0.91 -5.67
CA GLY A 132 21.22 0.31 -6.26
C GLY A 132 22.24 -0.01 -7.34
N LEU A 133 22.09 0.58 -8.54
CA LEU A 133 23.06 0.45 -9.64
C LEU A 133 23.90 1.73 -9.81
N GLY A 134 24.05 2.53 -8.76
CA GLY A 134 24.70 3.83 -8.77
C GLY A 134 24.10 4.75 -7.71
N GLU A 135 24.48 6.02 -7.72
CA GLU A 135 23.90 7.02 -6.81
C GLU A 135 22.46 7.34 -7.20
N ASN A 136 22.17 7.40 -8.50
CA ASN A 136 20.90 7.88 -9.05
C ASN A 136 20.05 6.81 -9.72
N ILE A 137 20.41 5.53 -9.59
CA ILE A 137 19.74 4.41 -10.28
C ILE A 137 19.31 3.34 -9.29
N GLU A 138 18.02 3.01 -9.28
CA GLU A 138 17.44 1.93 -8.48
C GLU A 138 16.89 0.83 -9.39
N LEU A 139 17.37 -0.40 -9.23
CA LEU A 139 16.82 -1.59 -9.86
C LEU A 139 15.86 -2.30 -8.89
N ILE A 140 14.59 -2.38 -9.26
CA ILE A 140 13.58 -3.18 -8.57
C ILE A 140 13.30 -4.42 -9.43
N THR A 141 13.71 -5.58 -8.95
CA THR A 141 13.43 -6.87 -9.61
C THR A 141 12.18 -7.50 -9.03
N VAL A 142 11.31 -8.02 -9.89
CA VAL A 142 10.03 -8.64 -9.48
C VAL A 142 9.91 -10.04 -10.08
N ASP A 143 9.72 -11.03 -9.21
CA ASP A 143 9.28 -12.37 -9.62
C ASP A 143 7.80 -12.34 -9.99
N SER A 144 7.55 -11.93 -11.22
CA SER A 144 6.19 -11.90 -11.77
C SER A 144 5.52 -13.27 -11.81
N GLN A 145 6.28 -14.37 -11.90
CA GLN A 145 5.70 -15.71 -11.99
C GLN A 145 5.22 -16.17 -10.61
N TRP A 146 5.95 -15.86 -9.53
CA TRP A 146 5.49 -16.05 -8.15
C TRP A 146 4.07 -15.53 -7.95
N PHE A 147 3.79 -14.31 -8.43
CA PHE A 147 2.47 -13.70 -8.27
C PHE A 147 1.40 -14.47 -9.04
N LEU A 148 1.73 -15.01 -10.21
CA LEU A 148 0.85 -15.70 -11.15
C LEU A 148 0.63 -17.19 -10.86
N GLU A 149 1.45 -17.79 -9.99
CA GLU A 149 1.27 -19.17 -9.55
C GLU A 149 -0.06 -19.34 -8.81
N ASP A 150 -0.63 -20.54 -8.95
CA ASP A 150 -1.74 -20.99 -8.11
C ASP A 150 -1.16 -21.58 -6.83
N TRP A 151 -1.17 -20.78 -5.76
CA TRP A 151 -0.52 -21.10 -4.50
C TRP A 151 -1.16 -22.28 -3.77
N ASP A 152 -2.40 -22.63 -4.10
CA ASP A 152 -3.07 -23.81 -3.56
C ASP A 152 -2.35 -25.11 -3.98
N ASN A 153 -1.60 -25.07 -5.09
CA ASN A 153 -0.77 -26.18 -5.55
C ASN A 153 0.65 -26.17 -4.97
N HIS A 154 1.02 -25.14 -4.19
CA HIS A 154 2.37 -24.95 -3.67
C HIS A 154 2.36 -24.63 -2.17
N VAL A 155 2.10 -25.65 -1.34
CA VAL A 155 2.00 -25.54 0.13
C VAL A 155 3.15 -24.73 0.78
N TYR A 156 4.36 -24.80 0.23
CA TYR A 156 5.57 -24.19 0.80
C TYR A 156 6.10 -22.95 0.02
N ILE A 157 5.33 -22.39 -0.93
CA ILE A 157 5.83 -21.33 -1.85
C ILE A 157 6.45 -20.11 -1.17
N ASN A 158 5.96 -19.75 0.02
CA ASN A 158 6.41 -18.58 0.78
C ASN A 158 7.06 -18.99 2.09
N GLU A 159 7.58 -20.22 2.21
CA GLU A 159 8.02 -20.71 3.51
C GLU A 159 9.13 -19.88 4.14
N ASP A 160 10.05 -19.38 3.32
CA ASP A 160 11.21 -18.59 3.74
C ASP A 160 11.13 -17.11 3.29
N SER A 161 9.95 -16.65 2.86
CA SER A 161 9.73 -15.27 2.41
C SER A 161 9.11 -14.43 3.55
N GLU A 162 9.34 -13.13 3.58
CA GLU A 162 8.65 -12.19 4.48
C GLU A 162 7.30 -11.77 3.88
N ILE A 163 7.17 -11.83 2.55
CA ILE A 163 5.96 -11.46 1.81
C ILE A 163 5.04 -12.68 1.69
N GLN A 164 4.19 -12.83 2.69
CA GLN A 164 3.26 -13.97 2.78
C GLN A 164 2.00 -13.85 1.93
N ASN A 165 1.71 -12.69 1.35
CA ASN A 165 0.52 -12.54 0.51
C ASN A 165 0.67 -11.46 -0.56
N ARG A 166 -0.25 -11.49 -1.55
CA ARG A 166 -0.25 -10.56 -2.68
C ARG A 166 -0.49 -9.11 -2.26
N THR A 167 -1.14 -8.86 -1.13
CA THR A 167 -1.35 -7.50 -0.60
C THR A 167 -0.03 -6.92 -0.08
N LEU A 168 0.72 -7.69 0.70
CA LEU A 168 2.06 -7.32 1.17
C LEU A 168 3.01 -7.09 -0.02
N PHE A 169 2.94 -7.90 -1.07
CA PHE A 169 3.73 -7.67 -2.29
C PHE A 169 3.50 -6.28 -2.91
N PHE A 170 2.24 -5.84 -3.05
CA PHE A 170 1.97 -4.52 -3.62
C PHE A 170 2.34 -3.38 -2.67
N LEU A 171 2.16 -3.56 -1.36
CA LEU A 171 2.60 -2.59 -0.36
C LEU A 171 4.12 -2.42 -0.41
N GLU A 172 4.84 -3.54 -0.53
CA GLU A 172 6.28 -3.52 -0.65
C GLU A 172 6.74 -2.85 -1.95
N PHE A 173 6.14 -3.20 -3.10
CA PHE A 173 6.42 -2.51 -4.36
C PHE A 173 6.18 -1.00 -4.27
N GLU A 174 5.04 -0.57 -3.70
CA GLU A 174 4.74 0.84 -3.48
C GLU A 174 5.76 1.52 -2.55
N ASN A 175 6.18 0.84 -1.48
CA ASN A 175 7.21 1.33 -0.57
C ASN A 175 8.55 1.51 -1.29
N ARG A 176 8.97 0.57 -2.15
CA ARG A 176 10.21 0.68 -2.93
C ARG A 176 10.15 1.83 -3.92
N ILE A 177 9.03 2.00 -4.63
CA ILE A 177 8.80 3.17 -5.50
C ILE A 177 8.90 4.49 -4.72
N LYS A 178 8.26 4.59 -3.54
CA LYS A 178 8.33 5.80 -2.68
C LYS A 178 9.74 6.05 -2.11
N LYS A 179 10.47 5.00 -1.74
CA LYS A 179 11.84 5.10 -1.21
C LYS A 179 12.79 5.60 -2.31
N ALA A 180 12.64 5.11 -3.54
CA ALA A 180 13.47 5.43 -4.70
C ALA A 180 13.08 6.71 -5.47
N GLN A 181 12.07 7.47 -5.01
CA GLN A 181 11.70 8.75 -5.61
C GLN A 181 12.91 9.70 -5.73
N GLY A 182 13.06 10.33 -6.90
CA GLY A 182 14.20 11.18 -7.24
C GLY A 182 15.31 10.45 -8.03
N LYS A 183 15.31 9.10 -8.01
CA LYS A 183 16.20 8.27 -8.84
C LYS A 183 15.53 7.87 -10.15
N ILE A 184 16.32 7.35 -11.09
CA ILE A 184 15.84 6.53 -12.20
C ILE A 184 15.47 5.16 -11.66
N ILE A 185 14.22 4.75 -11.82
CA ILE A 185 13.70 3.49 -11.29
C ILE A 185 13.52 2.51 -12.44
N LEU A 186 14.29 1.43 -12.43
CA LEU A 186 14.17 0.33 -13.38
C LEU A 186 13.40 -0.81 -12.73
N VAL A 187 12.22 -1.14 -13.25
CA VAL A 187 11.43 -2.29 -12.78
C VAL A 187 11.63 -3.45 -13.75
N ALA A 188 12.42 -4.45 -13.35
CA ALA A 188 12.74 -5.59 -14.19
C ALA A 188 11.94 -6.83 -13.78
N MET A 189 11.16 -7.37 -14.72
CA MET A 189 10.26 -8.52 -14.48
C MET A 189 10.02 -9.29 -15.77
N TYR A 190 9.91 -10.62 -15.71
CA TYR A 190 9.73 -11.42 -16.93
C TYR A 190 8.44 -11.07 -17.70
N HIS A 191 7.31 -10.95 -17.01
CA HIS A 191 6.00 -10.65 -17.61
C HIS A 191 5.80 -9.14 -17.85
N PRO A 192 5.60 -8.66 -19.10
CA PRO A 192 5.45 -7.24 -19.37
C PRO A 192 4.15 -6.63 -18.83
N ILE A 193 4.19 -5.34 -18.49
CA ILE A 193 2.95 -4.58 -18.20
C ILE A 193 2.25 -4.11 -19.48
N GLU A 194 3.00 -3.98 -20.58
CA GLU A 194 2.50 -3.62 -21.92
C GLU A 194 3.16 -4.48 -23.01
N THR A 195 2.40 -4.90 -24.02
CA THR A 195 2.97 -5.72 -25.11
C THR A 195 2.20 -5.60 -26.41
N ASN A 196 2.94 -5.50 -27.52
CA ASN A 196 2.44 -5.55 -28.89
C ASN A 196 2.48 -6.98 -29.50
N ASN A 197 2.67 -8.00 -28.67
CA ASN A 197 2.71 -9.40 -29.11
C ASN A 197 1.42 -9.81 -29.86
N LYS A 198 1.57 -10.52 -30.99
CA LYS A 198 0.42 -11.10 -31.69
C LYS A 198 -0.07 -12.34 -30.93
N GLN A 199 -1.23 -12.20 -30.28
CA GLN A 199 -1.90 -13.31 -29.60
C GLN A 199 -3.08 -13.83 -30.44
N GLY A 200 -3.30 -15.15 -30.42
CA GLY A 200 -4.43 -15.80 -31.08
C GLY A 200 -5.77 -15.50 -30.41
N LEU A 201 -6.88 -15.70 -31.14
CA LEU A 201 -8.25 -15.36 -30.71
C LEU A 201 -8.62 -15.91 -29.32
N PHE A 202 -8.31 -17.18 -29.04
CA PHE A 202 -8.61 -17.81 -27.75
C PHE A 202 -7.85 -17.19 -26.56
N LYS A 203 -6.63 -16.68 -26.78
CA LYS A 203 -5.87 -15.99 -25.74
C LYS A 203 -6.45 -14.60 -25.44
N ASN A 204 -6.99 -13.93 -26.47
CA ASN A 204 -7.58 -12.59 -26.36
C ASN A 204 -8.97 -12.61 -25.68
N ILE A 205 -9.74 -13.68 -25.84
CA ILE A 205 -11.10 -13.76 -25.26
C ILE A 205 -11.08 -14.39 -23.86
N GLY A 206 -10.28 -15.43 -23.65
CA GLY A 206 -10.45 -16.30 -22.47
C GLY A 206 -9.39 -16.17 -21.38
N GLY A 207 -8.16 -15.73 -21.68
CA GLY A 207 -7.12 -15.60 -20.66
C GLY A 207 -6.85 -16.87 -19.83
N PHE A 208 -7.12 -18.07 -20.38
CA PHE A 208 -7.18 -19.34 -19.63
C PHE A 208 -5.85 -19.85 -19.05
N SER A 209 -4.72 -19.28 -19.48
CA SER A 209 -3.41 -19.54 -18.90
C SER A 209 -2.96 -18.31 -18.13
N SER A 210 -2.31 -18.50 -16.98
CA SER A 210 -1.68 -17.42 -16.21
C SER A 210 -0.67 -16.62 -17.05
N GLN A 211 -0.10 -17.23 -18.08
CA GLN A 211 0.85 -16.61 -19.01
C GLN A 211 0.20 -15.68 -20.03
N ASN A 212 -1.12 -15.77 -20.22
CA ASN A 212 -1.82 -14.96 -21.21
C ASN A 212 -2.07 -13.56 -20.68
N PHE A 213 -1.79 -12.55 -21.50
CA PHE A 213 -2.01 -11.15 -21.12
C PHE A 213 -3.47 -10.83 -20.72
N GLN A 214 -4.49 -11.59 -21.15
CA GLN A 214 -5.88 -11.34 -20.71
C GLN A 214 -6.29 -12.07 -19.43
N ASN A 215 -5.39 -12.85 -18.81
CA ASN A 215 -5.67 -13.54 -17.55
C ASN A 215 -6.03 -12.55 -16.43
N LYS A 216 -7.00 -12.90 -15.58
CA LYS A 216 -7.49 -12.03 -14.49
C LYS A 216 -6.39 -11.64 -13.50
N GLN A 217 -5.59 -12.61 -13.06
CA GLN A 217 -4.53 -12.40 -12.07
C GLN A 217 -3.37 -11.59 -12.65
N TYR A 218 -2.99 -11.87 -13.90
CA TYR A 218 -2.00 -11.07 -14.62
C TYR A 218 -2.49 -9.65 -14.89
N ARG A 219 -3.79 -9.46 -15.18
CA ARG A 219 -4.42 -8.15 -15.28
C ARG A 219 -4.29 -7.36 -13.99
N THR A 220 -4.66 -7.96 -12.86
CA THR A 220 -4.50 -7.33 -11.55
C THR A 220 -3.05 -6.96 -11.26
N LEU A 221 -2.09 -7.87 -11.52
CA LEU A 221 -0.66 -7.60 -11.37
C LEU A 221 -0.23 -6.37 -12.17
N ARG A 222 -0.40 -6.41 -13.50
CA ARG A 222 0.12 -5.34 -14.36
C ARG A 222 -0.58 -4.00 -14.12
N ASN A 223 -1.90 -4.01 -13.92
CA ASN A 223 -2.66 -2.77 -13.76
C ASN A 223 -2.24 -2.08 -12.47
N ARG A 224 -2.09 -2.85 -11.38
CA ARG A 224 -1.70 -2.29 -10.08
C ARG A 224 -0.24 -1.84 -10.06
N LEU A 225 0.69 -2.62 -10.63
CA LEU A 225 2.09 -2.20 -10.79
C LEU A 225 2.19 -0.91 -11.63
N LYS A 226 1.49 -0.86 -12.77
CA LYS A 226 1.44 0.33 -13.64
C LYS A 226 0.87 1.54 -12.92
N THR A 227 -0.23 1.39 -12.17
CA THR A 227 -0.82 2.50 -11.41
C THR A 227 0.15 3.03 -10.35
N ILE A 228 0.78 2.15 -9.57
CA ILE A 228 1.75 2.55 -8.54
C ILE A 228 2.94 3.27 -9.20
N ALA A 229 3.48 2.72 -10.30
CA ALA A 229 4.61 3.31 -11.02
C ALA A 229 4.30 4.69 -11.61
N ARG A 230 3.08 4.93 -12.11
CA ARG A 230 2.66 6.27 -12.60
C ARG A 230 2.59 7.33 -11.50
N GLY A 231 2.59 6.92 -10.23
CA GLY A 231 2.67 7.83 -9.09
C GLY A 231 4.09 8.36 -8.82
N ALA A 232 5.10 7.84 -9.51
CA ALA A 232 6.48 8.29 -9.44
C ALA A 232 6.99 8.76 -10.80
N GLU A 233 7.99 9.64 -10.77
CA GLU A 233 8.72 10.07 -11.96
C GLU A 233 9.81 9.04 -12.30
N ASN A 234 10.26 9.04 -13.56
CA ASN A 234 11.44 8.29 -14.01
C ASN A 234 11.39 6.76 -13.83
N VAL A 235 10.19 6.15 -13.92
CA VAL A 235 10.02 4.69 -13.87
C VAL A 235 10.03 4.08 -15.27
N ILE A 236 10.84 3.05 -15.49
CA ILE A 236 10.92 2.28 -16.75
C ILE A 236 10.71 0.80 -16.43
N PHE A 237 9.77 0.14 -17.12
CA PHE A 237 9.60 -1.32 -17.03
C PHE A 237 10.44 -2.03 -18.08
N ILE A 238 11.04 -3.15 -17.67
CA ILE A 238 11.90 -3.98 -18.50
C ILE A 238 11.43 -5.43 -18.39
N SER A 239 11.18 -6.08 -19.53
CA SER A 239 10.62 -7.44 -19.55
C SER A 239 11.14 -8.34 -20.67
N GLY A 240 10.90 -9.65 -20.50
CA GLY A 240 11.50 -10.71 -21.31
C GLY A 240 10.53 -11.74 -21.89
N GLN A 241 9.25 -11.75 -21.50
CA GLN A 241 8.28 -12.74 -21.98
C GLN A 241 8.10 -12.69 -23.52
N GLY A 242 8.16 -11.48 -24.07
CA GLY A 242 8.06 -11.24 -25.49
C GLY A 242 9.29 -11.75 -26.25
N LYS A 243 9.15 -12.77 -27.09
CA LYS A 243 10.23 -13.35 -27.92
C LYS A 243 10.56 -12.50 -29.15
N ASN A 244 10.75 -11.21 -28.92
CA ASN A 244 11.01 -10.16 -29.89
C ASN A 244 11.54 -8.91 -29.13
N LEU A 245 11.80 -7.83 -29.87
CA LEU A 245 12.24 -6.56 -29.32
C LEU A 245 11.11 -5.53 -29.42
N GLN A 246 10.81 -4.81 -28.33
CA GLN A 246 9.81 -3.73 -28.36
C GLN A 246 10.23 -2.55 -27.49
N TYR A 247 9.88 -1.35 -27.93
CA TYR A 247 9.75 -0.16 -27.11
C TYR A 247 8.28 0.25 -27.16
N ILE A 248 7.66 0.41 -25.99
CA ILE A 248 6.30 0.95 -25.87
C ILE A 248 6.42 2.19 -25.02
N LYS A 249 6.15 3.36 -25.62
CA LYS A 249 6.30 4.65 -24.94
C LYS A 249 5.37 4.74 -23.74
N GLY A 250 4.11 4.34 -23.95
CA GLY A 250 3.08 4.22 -22.91
C GLY A 250 2.96 5.44 -21.99
N SER A 251 2.22 5.26 -20.89
CA SER A 251 2.25 6.21 -19.78
C SER A 251 3.38 5.95 -18.79
N VAL A 252 3.89 4.72 -18.82
CA VAL A 252 5.14 4.30 -18.18
C VAL A 252 5.88 3.55 -19.30
N PRO A 253 7.10 3.96 -19.66
CA PRO A 253 7.85 3.29 -20.71
C PRO A 253 8.06 1.81 -20.41
N GLN A 254 7.85 0.97 -21.42
CA GLN A 254 8.07 -0.47 -21.36
C GLN A 254 9.07 -0.88 -22.44
N ILE A 255 10.10 -1.60 -22.02
CA ILE A 255 11.12 -2.20 -22.88
C ILE A 255 10.95 -3.72 -22.83
N ASN A 256 10.74 -4.34 -23.98
CA ASN A 256 10.70 -5.79 -24.10
C ASN A 256 11.96 -6.25 -24.86
N SER A 257 12.79 -7.08 -24.21
CA SER A 257 14.04 -7.60 -24.78
C SER A 257 14.14 -9.11 -24.57
N GLY A 258 13.31 -9.89 -25.28
CA GLY A 258 13.29 -11.36 -25.14
C GLY A 258 13.71 -12.12 -26.38
N ALA A 259 14.45 -11.49 -27.28
CA ALA A 259 14.84 -12.05 -28.56
C ALA A 259 16.20 -12.79 -28.56
N ALA A 260 16.65 -13.37 -27.44
CA ALA A 260 17.92 -14.12 -27.45
C ALA A 260 17.82 -15.44 -28.24
N GLY A 261 16.68 -16.12 -28.15
CA GLY A 261 16.47 -17.46 -28.72
C GLY A 261 15.39 -17.52 -29.80
N SER A 262 14.42 -18.42 -29.64
CA SER A 262 13.30 -18.53 -30.58
C SER A 262 12.50 -17.22 -30.66
N LEU A 263 11.92 -16.92 -31.84
CA LEU A 263 11.23 -15.65 -32.08
C LEU A 263 9.71 -15.80 -32.25
N GLU A 264 8.94 -14.82 -31.78
CA GLU A 264 7.48 -14.77 -31.95
C GLU A 264 7.01 -13.53 -32.72
N ALA A 265 5.78 -13.59 -33.24
CA ALA A 265 5.23 -12.51 -34.03
C ALA A 265 4.81 -11.31 -33.16
N VAL A 266 5.15 -10.12 -33.63
CA VAL A 266 4.81 -8.83 -32.99
C VAL A 266 3.97 -7.99 -33.97
N LYS A 267 3.10 -7.14 -33.44
CA LYS A 267 2.37 -6.12 -34.23
C LYS A 267 3.27 -4.91 -34.41
N ASN A 268 2.93 -4.06 -35.40
CA ASN A 268 3.48 -2.71 -35.42
C ASN A 268 2.89 -1.96 -34.23
N GLY A 269 3.72 -1.21 -33.51
CA GLY A 269 3.27 -0.37 -32.41
C GLY A 269 2.56 0.89 -32.91
N GLU A 270 2.12 1.72 -31.97
CA GLU A 270 1.56 3.04 -32.25
C GLU A 270 2.67 4.05 -32.62
N GLU A 271 2.30 5.29 -32.91
CA GLU A 271 3.28 6.34 -33.20
C GLU A 271 4.22 6.56 -32.00
N GLY A 272 5.52 6.38 -32.22
CA GLY A 272 6.55 6.48 -31.18
C GLY A 272 6.93 5.16 -30.51
N ASP A 273 6.23 4.07 -30.81
CA ASP A 273 6.63 2.71 -30.41
C ASP A 273 7.61 2.09 -31.42
N PHE A 274 8.31 1.04 -30.97
CA PHE A 274 9.14 0.19 -31.83
C PHE A 274 8.82 -1.29 -31.59
N SER A 275 8.89 -2.11 -32.62
CA SER A 275 8.67 -3.55 -32.54
C SER A 275 9.42 -4.28 -33.65
N LEU A 276 10.23 -5.28 -33.30
CA LEU A 276 11.05 -6.04 -34.24
C LEU A 276 11.13 -7.51 -33.87
N LYS A 277 10.87 -8.39 -34.84
CA LYS A 277 11.06 -9.83 -34.75
C LYS A 277 12.41 -10.24 -35.33
N LYS A 278 13.50 -9.99 -34.61
CA LYS A 278 14.86 -10.46 -34.94
C LYS A 278 15.63 -10.77 -33.66
N ASN A 279 16.60 -11.68 -33.73
CA ASN A 279 17.47 -11.97 -32.60
C ASN A 279 18.29 -10.75 -32.22
N GLY A 280 18.39 -10.44 -30.93
CA GLY A 280 18.97 -9.18 -30.48
C GLY A 280 18.80 -8.90 -29.00
N TYR A 281 19.19 -7.70 -28.59
CA TYR A 281 19.14 -7.22 -27.22
C TYR A 281 18.95 -5.70 -27.17
N VAL A 282 18.75 -5.17 -25.96
CA VAL A 282 18.62 -3.73 -25.73
C VAL A 282 19.74 -3.28 -24.79
N ARG A 283 20.38 -2.16 -25.09
CA ARG A 283 21.32 -1.46 -24.21
C ARG A 283 20.69 -0.15 -23.74
N LEU A 284 20.56 0.02 -22.43
CA LEU A 284 20.17 1.27 -21.80
C LEU A 284 21.41 2.06 -21.40
N ASP A 285 21.60 3.24 -21.98
CA ASP A 285 22.65 4.17 -21.57
C ASP A 285 22.02 5.22 -20.64
N ILE A 286 22.47 5.24 -19.39
CA ILE A 286 22.01 6.18 -18.36
C ILE A 286 23.07 7.25 -18.17
N ALA A 287 22.71 8.48 -18.44
CA ALA A 287 23.56 9.64 -18.30
C ALA A 287 23.54 10.21 -16.87
N THR A 288 24.63 10.90 -16.49
CA THR A 288 24.77 11.57 -15.19
C THR A 288 23.78 12.70 -14.96
N ASP A 289 23.14 13.22 -16.02
CA ASP A 289 22.07 14.23 -15.94
C ASP A 289 20.66 13.61 -15.85
N GLY A 290 20.55 12.29 -15.67
CA GLY A 290 19.28 11.57 -15.59
C GLY A 290 18.68 11.19 -16.96
N GLY A 291 19.33 11.52 -18.07
CA GLY A 291 18.89 11.10 -19.40
C GLY A 291 19.03 9.58 -19.57
N VAL A 292 18.00 8.94 -20.14
CA VAL A 292 18.03 7.49 -20.43
C VAL A 292 17.76 7.26 -21.90
N THR A 293 18.70 6.60 -22.57
CA THR A 293 18.59 6.25 -23.99
C THR A 293 18.56 4.73 -24.15
N ALA A 294 17.60 4.23 -24.92
CA ALA A 294 17.52 2.81 -25.28
C ALA A 294 18.03 2.60 -26.70
N ASN A 295 19.04 1.74 -26.83
CA ASN A 295 19.65 1.33 -28.10
C ASN A 295 19.31 -0.14 -28.35
N TYR A 296 18.65 -0.42 -29.47
CA TYR A 296 18.21 -1.75 -29.85
C TYR A 296 19.18 -2.33 -30.86
N HIS A 297 19.77 -3.48 -30.55
CA HIS A 297 20.71 -4.18 -31.41
C HIS A 297 20.09 -5.47 -31.92
N ALA A 298 20.15 -5.71 -33.22
CA ALA A 298 19.65 -6.93 -33.84
C ALA A 298 20.69 -7.54 -34.76
N TYR A 299 20.65 -8.87 -34.87
CA TYR A 299 21.49 -9.63 -35.78
C TYR A 299 20.93 -9.53 -37.21
N GLU A 300 21.67 -8.86 -38.10
CA GLU A 300 21.33 -8.63 -39.50
C GLU A 300 22.56 -8.79 -40.40
N ASP A 301 22.41 -9.52 -41.51
CA ASP A 301 23.47 -9.72 -42.51
C ASP A 301 24.79 -10.26 -41.94
N GLY A 302 24.72 -11.13 -40.93
CA GLY A 302 25.89 -11.78 -40.33
C GLY A 302 26.56 -11.02 -39.19
N THR A 303 26.08 -9.83 -38.83
CA THR A 303 26.61 -9.00 -37.73
C THR A 303 25.50 -8.37 -36.89
N PHE A 304 25.80 -7.93 -35.67
CA PHE A 304 24.87 -7.13 -34.88
C PHE A 304 24.96 -5.66 -35.30
N LYS A 305 23.80 -5.03 -35.51
CA LYS A 305 23.69 -3.60 -35.86
C LYS A 305 22.70 -2.92 -34.91
N GLU A 306 22.94 -1.65 -34.61
CA GLU A 306 21.91 -0.80 -33.98
C GLU A 306 20.79 -0.58 -35.00
N VAL A 307 19.59 -1.03 -34.68
CA VAL A 307 18.41 -0.99 -35.56
C VAL A 307 17.39 0.05 -35.14
N PHE A 308 17.45 0.51 -33.89
CA PHE A 308 16.59 1.56 -33.36
C PHE A 308 17.21 2.20 -32.12
N LYS A 309 16.99 3.50 -31.96
CA LYS A 309 17.47 4.28 -30.82
C LYS A 309 16.41 5.28 -30.41
N THR A 310 16.15 5.41 -29.12
CA THR A 310 15.16 6.36 -28.60
C THR A 310 15.55 6.89 -27.21
N ILE A 311 15.16 8.13 -26.93
CA ILE A 311 15.27 8.72 -25.59
C ILE A 311 14.04 8.27 -24.80
N VAL A 312 14.27 7.50 -23.73
CA VAL A 312 13.22 6.99 -22.84
C VAL A 312 12.88 8.04 -21.78
N LEU A 313 13.91 8.62 -21.16
CA LEU A 313 13.80 9.75 -20.23
C LEU A 313 14.71 10.87 -20.71
N LYS A 314 14.20 12.10 -20.69
CA LYS A 314 15.02 13.27 -20.97
C LYS A 314 15.79 13.62 -19.70
N GLY A 315 17.10 13.87 -19.82
CA GLY A 315 17.89 14.37 -18.70
C GLY A 315 17.48 15.78 -18.31
N ASP A 316 17.85 16.19 -17.09
CA ASP A 316 17.64 17.53 -16.54
C ASP A 316 18.52 18.54 -17.28
N THR A 317 18.16 18.81 -18.53
CA THR A 317 18.50 20.07 -19.17
C THR A 317 17.65 21.13 -18.50
N ASN A 318 18.26 21.97 -17.67
CA ASN A 318 17.69 23.17 -17.04
C ASN A 318 16.80 23.99 -18.01
N GLN A 319 15.56 23.57 -18.18
CA GLN A 319 14.45 24.39 -18.61
C GLN A 319 13.46 24.40 -17.47
N LEU A 320 13.89 24.98 -16.34
CA LEU A 320 12.94 25.70 -15.52
C LEU A 320 12.30 26.71 -16.48
N GLU A 321 10.98 26.63 -16.68
CA GLU A 321 10.20 27.78 -17.13
C GLU A 321 10.76 29.01 -16.39
N PRO A 322 11.09 30.13 -17.06
CA PRO A 322 11.69 31.29 -16.42
C PRO A 322 10.71 31.89 -15.41
N TYR A 323 10.67 31.32 -14.21
CA TYR A 323 9.91 31.85 -13.10
C TYR A 323 10.58 33.15 -12.67
N THR A 324 9.86 34.25 -12.83
CA THR A 324 10.29 35.52 -12.27
C THR A 324 9.98 35.51 -10.79
N PHE A 325 11.00 35.23 -9.98
CA PHE A 325 10.88 35.26 -8.52
C PHE A 325 10.83 36.71 -8.04
N LYS A 326 9.98 36.99 -7.05
CA LYS A 326 9.98 38.29 -6.38
C LYS A 326 11.19 38.33 -5.43
N GLU A 327 11.98 39.40 -5.50
CA GLU A 327 13.14 39.55 -4.60
C GLU A 327 12.72 39.89 -3.16
N ASN A 328 11.56 40.54 -2.99
CA ASN A 328 11.04 40.94 -1.68
C ASN A 328 9.68 40.31 -1.42
N HIS A 329 9.57 39.65 -0.27
CA HIS A 329 8.32 39.10 0.25
C HIS A 329 7.90 39.82 1.54
N PRO A 330 6.60 40.05 1.76
CA PRO A 330 6.13 40.56 3.05
C PRO A 330 6.35 39.50 4.14
N ASN A 331 6.48 39.92 5.41
CA ASN A 331 6.63 38.98 6.54
C ASN A 331 5.41 38.04 6.70
N THR A 332 4.24 38.50 6.29
CA THR A 332 2.98 37.74 6.34
C THR A 332 2.22 37.87 5.03
N GLN A 333 1.45 36.84 4.69
CA GLN A 333 0.60 36.80 3.51
C GLN A 333 -0.80 36.33 3.91
N SER A 334 -1.80 37.11 3.48
CA SER A 334 -3.20 36.76 3.61
C SER A 334 -3.61 35.84 2.47
N ALA A 335 -3.91 34.57 2.75
CA ALA A 335 -4.26 33.56 1.75
C ALA A 335 -5.40 32.65 2.24
N SER A 336 -6.14 32.04 1.31
CA SER A 336 -7.20 31.06 1.59
C SER A 336 -6.89 29.75 0.88
N ILE A 337 -7.34 28.62 1.44
CA ILE A 337 -7.08 27.27 0.88
C ILE A 337 -7.82 27.11 -0.46
N TYR A 338 -9.08 27.54 -0.51
CA TYR A 338 -9.90 27.58 -1.70
C TYR A 338 -10.32 29.00 -2.03
N THR A 339 -10.68 29.23 -3.30
CA THR A 339 -11.25 30.51 -3.72
C THR A 339 -12.63 30.71 -3.09
N LYS A 340 -13.02 31.97 -2.84
CA LYS A 340 -14.36 32.30 -2.31
C LYS A 340 -15.48 31.78 -3.21
N LYS A 341 -15.25 31.72 -4.53
CA LYS A 341 -16.20 31.15 -5.49
C LYS A 341 -16.42 29.65 -5.28
N ALA A 342 -15.35 28.88 -5.04
CA ALA A 342 -15.45 27.43 -4.79
C ALA A 342 -16.18 27.09 -3.47
N THR A 343 -16.11 28.02 -2.50
CA THR A 343 -16.73 27.88 -1.17
C THR A 343 -18.09 28.56 -1.04
N THR A 344 -18.62 29.19 -2.09
CA THR A 344 -19.97 29.78 -2.03
C THR A 344 -20.99 28.82 -2.65
N LYS A 345 -22.03 28.44 -1.90
CA LYS A 345 -23.09 27.51 -2.33
C LYS A 345 -24.47 28.06 -1.96
N SER A 346 -25.50 27.66 -2.72
CA SER A 346 -26.88 28.06 -2.46
C SER A 346 -27.43 27.39 -1.20
N GLY A 347 -28.45 28.01 -0.58
CA GLY A 347 -29.09 27.45 0.61
C GLY A 347 -29.64 26.04 0.39
N PHE A 348 -30.30 25.79 -0.76
CA PHE A 348 -30.77 24.46 -1.12
C PHE A 348 -29.64 23.43 -1.19
N TYR A 349 -28.49 23.80 -1.79
CA TYR A 349 -27.33 22.92 -1.84
C TYR A 349 -26.81 22.60 -0.43
N LYS A 350 -26.71 23.60 0.45
CA LYS A 350 -26.27 23.43 1.84
C LYS A 350 -27.24 22.56 2.65
N THR A 351 -28.55 22.66 2.45
CA THR A 351 -29.54 21.79 3.10
C THR A 351 -29.41 20.33 2.65
N LEU A 352 -29.19 20.10 1.35
CA LEU A 352 -29.07 18.75 0.81
C LEU A 352 -27.71 18.13 1.12
N TRP A 353 -26.64 18.85 0.80
CA TRP A 353 -25.25 18.37 0.83
C TRP A 353 -24.54 18.61 2.16
N GLY A 354 -24.79 19.76 2.79
CA GLY A 354 -24.21 20.17 4.07
C GLY A 354 -23.55 21.55 4.03
N GLU A 355 -23.39 22.16 5.20
CA GLU A 355 -22.59 23.39 5.38
C GLU A 355 -21.10 23.06 5.52
N HIS A 356 -20.79 21.94 6.19
CA HIS A 356 -19.43 21.48 6.45
C HIS A 356 -18.56 22.58 7.12
N TYR A 357 -17.24 22.61 6.84
CA TYR A 357 -16.28 23.68 7.21
C TYR A 357 -15.92 24.58 6.03
N ARG A 358 -16.80 24.66 5.02
CA ARG A 358 -16.57 25.39 3.78
C ARG A 358 -16.09 26.84 3.97
N ASP A 359 -16.61 27.53 4.98
CA ASP A 359 -16.19 28.90 5.28
C ASP A 359 -14.72 28.98 5.73
N PHE A 360 -14.19 27.99 6.43
CA PHE A 360 -12.77 27.94 6.83
C PHE A 360 -11.85 27.82 5.62
N TYR A 361 -12.22 27.00 4.63
CA TYR A 361 -11.45 26.87 3.39
C TYR A 361 -11.47 28.15 2.54
N GLY A 362 -12.55 28.94 2.63
CA GLY A 362 -12.72 30.17 1.84
C GLY A 362 -12.26 31.44 2.55
N LYS A 363 -11.95 31.37 3.85
CA LYS A 363 -11.51 32.52 4.65
C LYS A 363 -10.03 32.76 4.42
N LYS A 364 -9.64 34.04 4.31
CA LYS A 364 -8.23 34.41 4.25
C LYS A 364 -7.65 34.40 5.66
N VAL A 365 -6.53 33.73 5.82
CA VAL A 365 -5.75 33.64 7.04
C VAL A 365 -4.40 34.31 6.79
N ASN A 366 -3.93 35.09 7.75
CA ASN A 366 -2.58 35.65 7.70
C ASN A 366 -1.58 34.60 8.19
N ALA A 367 -0.79 34.05 7.28
CA ALA A 367 0.28 33.12 7.59
C ALA A 367 1.65 33.79 7.42
N GLN A 368 2.64 33.34 8.17
CA GLN A 368 4.03 33.78 8.01
C GLN A 368 4.54 33.35 6.64
N VAL A 369 5.15 34.28 5.90
CA VAL A 369 5.83 33.96 4.65
C VAL A 369 7.24 33.48 4.98
N VAL A 370 7.61 32.31 4.48
CA VAL A 370 8.94 31.75 4.73
C VAL A 370 9.60 31.30 3.44
N LEU A 371 10.91 31.54 3.35
CA LEU A 371 11.77 31.01 2.31
C LEU A 371 12.46 29.76 2.85
N LEU A 372 12.52 28.71 2.04
CA LEU A 372 13.05 27.42 2.47
C LEU A 372 14.55 27.53 2.77
N ASP A 373 15.29 28.36 2.04
CA ASP A 373 16.74 28.59 2.26
C ASP A 373 17.11 29.19 3.63
N THR A 374 16.14 29.75 4.36
CA THR A 374 16.33 30.39 5.67
C THR A 374 15.56 29.69 6.78
N LEU A 375 14.43 29.06 6.47
CA LEU A 375 13.63 28.30 7.43
C LEU A 375 14.47 27.15 8.03
N MET A 376 14.46 27.00 9.36
CA MET A 376 15.12 25.90 10.09
C MET A 376 16.62 25.72 9.74
N GLY A 377 17.33 26.82 9.42
CA GLY A 377 18.75 26.79 9.05
C GLY A 377 19.04 26.55 7.57
N GLY A 378 17.98 26.43 6.77
CA GLY A 378 17.99 26.23 5.32
C GLY A 378 17.55 24.82 4.95
N LEU A 379 16.32 24.71 4.49
CA LEU A 379 15.68 23.50 3.98
C LEU A 379 15.87 23.38 2.46
N LEU A 380 16.25 22.18 2.02
CA LEU A 380 16.33 21.80 0.62
C LEU A 380 15.24 20.76 0.29
N PRO A 381 14.52 20.94 -0.82
CA PRO A 381 13.64 19.90 -1.36
C PRO A 381 14.42 18.64 -1.72
N VAL A 382 13.95 17.50 -1.22
CA VAL A 382 14.55 16.20 -1.51
C VAL A 382 13.69 15.43 -2.51
N LYS A 383 12.40 15.23 -2.20
CA LYS A 383 11.49 14.46 -3.06
C LYS A 383 10.02 14.75 -2.79
N ARG A 384 9.15 14.58 -3.80
CA ARG A 384 7.69 14.59 -3.62
C ARG A 384 7.27 13.49 -2.64
N GLY A 385 6.29 13.75 -1.78
CA GLY A 385 5.72 12.77 -0.86
C GLY A 385 4.49 12.04 -1.42
N GLY A 386 4.19 10.87 -0.85
CA GLY A 386 3.21 9.91 -1.36
C GLY A 386 1.97 9.71 -0.48
N GLY A 387 1.29 10.79 -0.08
CA GLY A 387 -0.02 10.74 0.60
C GLY A 387 -1.19 10.62 -0.37
N GLN A 388 -2.29 9.98 0.06
CA GLN A 388 -3.46 9.72 -0.79
C GLN A 388 -4.33 10.95 -1.06
N GLN A 389 -4.18 12.03 -0.30
CA GLN A 389 -5.13 13.17 -0.33
C GLN A 389 -4.49 14.53 -0.54
N SER A 390 -3.19 14.72 -0.28
CA SER A 390 -2.51 16.02 -0.34
C SER A 390 -1.23 15.97 -1.17
N LYS A 391 -0.83 17.12 -1.71
CA LYS A 391 0.52 17.31 -2.24
C LYS A 391 1.46 17.50 -1.06
N SER A 392 2.55 16.74 -1.01
CA SER A 392 3.58 16.90 0.01
C SER A 392 4.97 16.84 -0.60
N LEU A 393 5.93 17.45 0.07
CA LEU A 393 7.33 17.53 -0.32
C LEU A 393 8.19 17.22 0.90
N ARG A 394 9.12 16.29 0.75
CA ARG A 394 10.18 16.01 1.71
C ARG A 394 11.19 17.13 1.62
N LEU A 395 11.49 17.72 2.77
CA LEU A 395 12.53 18.74 2.93
C LEU A 395 13.62 18.18 3.84
N GLU A 396 14.84 18.69 3.72
CA GLU A 396 15.96 18.32 4.57
C GLU A 396 16.79 19.55 4.93
N ASP A 397 17.22 19.67 6.18
CA ASP A 397 18.10 20.74 6.62
C ASP A 397 19.60 20.38 6.45
N LYS A 398 20.48 21.33 6.76
CA LYS A 398 21.95 21.12 6.68
C LYS A 398 22.49 20.07 7.64
N ALA A 399 21.75 19.69 8.68
CA ALA A 399 22.11 18.65 9.62
C ALA A 399 21.56 17.27 9.21
N GLY A 400 20.86 17.17 8.07
CA GLY A 400 20.25 15.95 7.57
C GLY A 400 18.87 15.65 8.19
N ARG A 401 18.30 16.55 9.01
CA ARG A 401 16.97 16.37 9.60
C ARG A 401 15.90 16.59 8.55
N GLN A 402 15.01 15.61 8.41
CA GLN A 402 13.97 15.67 7.39
C GLN A 402 12.65 16.21 7.91
N TYR A 403 11.94 16.96 7.07
CA TYR A 403 10.62 17.53 7.34
C TYR A 403 9.63 17.17 6.23
N VAL A 404 8.34 17.29 6.53
CA VAL A 404 7.25 17.14 5.57
C VAL A 404 6.58 18.50 5.39
N MET A 405 6.65 19.06 4.19
CA MET A 405 5.81 20.18 3.77
C MET A 405 4.56 19.66 3.06
N ARG A 406 3.37 19.92 3.58
CA ARG A 406 2.10 19.41 3.08
C ARG A 406 1.13 20.55 2.77
N ALA A 407 0.59 20.58 1.56
CA ALA A 407 -0.42 21.57 1.19
C ALA A 407 -1.71 21.32 1.99
N LEU A 408 -2.32 22.40 2.47
CA LEU A 408 -3.64 22.35 3.12
C LEU A 408 -4.76 22.03 2.12
N LYS A 409 -4.54 22.38 0.85
CA LYS A 409 -5.42 22.07 -0.26
C LYS A 409 -5.36 20.57 -0.60
N LYS A 410 -6.52 19.92 -0.60
CA LYS A 410 -6.65 18.49 -0.93
C LYS A 410 -6.68 18.28 -2.44
N SER A 411 -6.07 17.18 -2.89
CA SER A 411 -6.05 16.71 -4.27
C SER A 411 -7.07 15.59 -4.44
N THR A 412 -8.13 15.90 -5.18
CA THR A 412 -9.21 14.97 -5.55
C THR A 412 -8.72 13.84 -6.45
N ILE A 413 -7.81 14.15 -7.38
CA ILE A 413 -7.18 13.19 -8.28
C ILE A 413 -6.39 12.15 -7.49
N LYS A 414 -5.53 12.56 -6.54
CA LYS A 414 -4.76 11.61 -5.72
C LYS A 414 -5.65 10.65 -4.96
N PHE A 415 -6.78 11.14 -4.45
CA PHE A 415 -7.71 10.30 -3.69
C PHE A 415 -8.44 9.31 -4.57
N LEU A 416 -8.98 9.76 -5.70
CA LEU A 416 -9.62 8.86 -6.65
C LEU A 416 -8.65 7.81 -7.16
N GLN A 417 -7.40 8.19 -7.41
CA GLN A 417 -6.34 7.29 -7.83
C GLN A 417 -6.06 6.19 -6.78
N ALA A 418 -5.94 6.57 -5.50
CA ALA A 418 -5.59 5.66 -4.42
C ALA A 418 -6.77 4.78 -3.95
N ASN A 419 -8.01 5.27 -4.02
CA ASN A 419 -9.16 4.64 -3.37
C ASN A 419 -10.22 4.08 -4.32
N ALA A 420 -10.43 4.71 -5.49
CA ALA A 420 -11.50 4.32 -6.41
C ALA A 420 -10.98 3.67 -7.70
N PHE A 421 -9.81 4.08 -8.19
CA PHE A 421 -9.24 3.66 -9.46
C PHE A 421 -7.82 3.11 -9.30
N GLN A 422 -7.63 2.17 -8.38
CA GLN A 422 -6.32 1.55 -8.11
C GLN A 422 -5.71 0.83 -9.32
N GLU A 423 -6.52 0.49 -10.32
CA GLU A 423 -6.10 -0.19 -11.56
C GLU A 423 -6.14 0.72 -12.79
N THR A 424 -6.53 1.99 -12.65
CA THR A 424 -6.67 2.91 -13.79
C THR A 424 -6.15 4.29 -13.40
N TYR A 425 -5.12 4.76 -14.10
CA TYR A 425 -4.60 6.07 -13.81
C TYR A 425 -5.45 7.18 -14.44
N ILE A 426 -5.84 8.12 -13.61
CA ILE A 426 -6.78 9.19 -13.94
C ILE A 426 -6.04 10.43 -14.44
N GLY A 427 -4.85 10.72 -13.89
CA GLY A 427 -4.10 11.95 -14.19
C GLY A 427 -4.96 13.20 -14.03
N ASP A 428 -4.72 14.19 -14.89
CA ASP A 428 -5.43 15.48 -14.86
C ASP A 428 -6.77 15.44 -15.63
N VAL A 429 -7.22 14.27 -16.09
CA VAL A 429 -8.45 14.12 -16.89
C VAL A 429 -9.69 14.62 -16.14
N LEU A 430 -9.65 14.61 -14.81
CA LEU A 430 -10.73 15.09 -13.96
C LEU A 430 -10.55 16.53 -13.47
N ASP A 431 -9.44 17.20 -13.76
CA ASP A 431 -9.19 18.55 -13.26
C ASP A 431 -10.26 19.54 -13.71
N GLY A 432 -10.81 20.27 -12.75
CA GLY A 432 -11.84 21.29 -13.00
C GLY A 432 -13.21 20.73 -13.43
N THR A 433 -13.35 19.40 -13.52
CA THR A 433 -14.64 18.74 -13.82
C THR A 433 -15.63 18.90 -12.68
N THR A 434 -16.89 18.57 -12.94
CA THR A 434 -17.94 18.55 -11.89
C THR A 434 -17.61 17.55 -10.79
N VAL A 435 -16.96 16.43 -11.13
CA VAL A 435 -16.55 15.39 -10.16
C VAL A 435 -15.46 15.92 -9.25
N ASP A 436 -14.42 16.57 -9.81
CA ASP A 436 -13.37 17.22 -9.03
C ASP A 436 -13.95 18.28 -8.09
N LYS A 437 -14.77 19.21 -8.60
CA LYS A 437 -15.43 20.24 -7.77
C LYS A 437 -16.28 19.66 -6.65
N PHE A 438 -16.93 18.53 -6.89
CA PHE A 438 -17.76 17.83 -5.91
C PHE A 438 -16.93 17.12 -4.82
N LEU A 439 -15.78 16.53 -5.18
CA LEU A 439 -14.88 15.91 -4.21
C LEU A 439 -14.10 16.96 -3.40
N ALA A 440 -13.68 18.06 -4.03
CA ALA A 440 -13.07 19.20 -3.35
C ALA A 440 -14.02 19.81 -2.31
N ASP A 441 -15.31 19.82 -2.63
CA ASP A 441 -16.41 20.20 -1.73
C ASP A 441 -16.57 19.20 -0.58
N PHE A 442 -16.59 17.90 -0.87
CA PHE A 442 -16.63 16.85 0.14
C PHE A 442 -15.46 16.97 1.14
N TYR A 443 -14.23 17.32 0.70
CA TYR A 443 -13.12 17.55 1.62
C TYR A 443 -13.35 18.64 2.66
N THR A 444 -14.30 19.54 2.41
CA THR A 444 -14.65 20.55 3.41
C THR A 444 -15.38 19.97 4.62
N THR A 445 -15.72 18.67 4.64
CA THR A 445 -16.22 17.97 5.85
C THR A 445 -15.16 17.87 6.94
N SER A 446 -13.88 17.92 6.59
CA SER A 446 -12.77 17.88 7.56
C SER A 446 -12.28 19.30 7.87
N ASN A 447 -11.97 19.59 9.13
CA ASN A 447 -11.48 20.91 9.52
C ASN A 447 -10.01 21.08 9.09
N PRO A 448 -9.67 22.12 8.31
CA PRO A 448 -8.31 22.25 7.77
C PRO A 448 -7.27 22.74 8.78
N TYR A 449 -7.69 23.32 9.92
CA TYR A 449 -6.78 23.94 10.90
C TYR A 449 -6.66 23.16 12.21
N THR A 450 -7.43 22.09 12.42
CA THR A 450 -7.32 21.25 13.62
C THR A 450 -6.05 20.42 13.72
N PRO A 451 -5.33 20.05 12.63
CA PRO A 451 -4.02 19.39 12.77
C PRO A 451 -3.03 20.16 13.66
N PHE A 452 -3.11 21.50 13.69
CA PHE A 452 -2.26 22.35 14.52
C PHE A 452 -2.57 22.27 16.02
N VAL A 453 -3.76 21.80 16.40
CA VAL A 453 -4.21 21.64 17.80
C VAL A 453 -3.72 20.32 18.40
N ILE A 454 -3.54 19.30 17.57
CA ILE A 454 -3.34 17.91 17.99
C ILE A 454 -2.10 17.74 18.86
N GLY A 455 -1.00 18.44 18.54
CA GLY A 455 0.24 18.34 19.30
C GLY A 455 0.03 18.70 20.77
N GLY A 456 -0.56 19.87 21.06
CA GLY A 456 -0.85 20.30 22.43
C GLY A 456 -1.76 19.35 23.20
N LEU A 457 -2.83 18.84 22.55
CA LEU A 457 -3.71 17.85 23.17
C LEU A 457 -3.00 16.51 23.43
N SER A 458 -2.12 16.11 22.52
CA SER A 458 -1.37 14.84 22.60
C SER A 458 -0.31 14.89 23.70
N SER A 459 0.39 16.02 23.85
CA SER A 459 1.33 16.26 24.94
C SER A 459 0.65 16.13 26.31
N ALA A 460 -0.54 16.73 26.47
CA ALA A 460 -1.28 16.70 27.74
C ALA A 460 -1.62 15.28 28.23
N VAL A 461 -1.82 14.33 27.31
CA VAL A 461 -2.16 12.95 27.65
C VAL A 461 -1.00 11.97 27.46
N GLY A 462 0.19 12.45 27.08
CA GLY A 462 1.36 11.60 26.83
C GLY A 462 1.15 10.62 25.68
N VAL A 463 0.67 11.13 24.53
CA VAL A 463 0.64 10.41 23.25
C VAL A 463 1.66 11.05 22.32
N ASN A 464 2.57 10.27 21.72
CA ASN A 464 3.57 10.80 20.79
C ASN A 464 2.93 11.49 19.57
N HIS A 465 3.58 12.52 19.04
CA HIS A 465 3.01 13.36 17.98
C HIS A 465 4.06 14.13 17.16
N THR A 466 3.63 14.63 16.00
CA THR A 466 4.33 15.67 15.23
C THR A 466 3.88 17.07 15.65
N ASN A 467 4.60 18.10 15.21
CA ASN A 467 4.32 19.50 15.53
C ASN A 467 4.15 20.32 14.24
N PRO A 468 3.00 20.20 13.55
CA PRO A 468 2.76 20.96 12.33
C PRO A 468 2.70 22.47 12.62
N VAL A 469 3.29 23.26 11.73
CA VAL A 469 3.24 24.74 11.76
C VAL A 469 2.75 25.29 10.43
N LEU A 470 1.86 26.29 10.48
CA LEU A 470 1.26 26.92 9.31
C LEU A 470 2.19 27.96 8.68
N TYR A 471 2.46 27.82 7.38
CA TYR A 471 3.24 28.77 6.59
C TYR A 471 2.57 29.10 5.25
N TYR A 472 2.88 30.28 4.73
CA TYR A 472 2.73 30.59 3.31
C TYR A 472 4.08 30.43 2.62
N ILE A 473 4.15 29.58 1.61
CA ILE A 473 5.38 29.32 0.87
C ILE A 473 5.23 29.92 -0.52
N PRO A 474 5.94 30.99 -0.89
CA PRO A 474 5.90 31.52 -2.25
C PRO A 474 6.67 30.59 -3.19
N LYS A 475 6.39 30.69 -4.49
CA LYS A 475 7.32 30.16 -5.49
C LYS A 475 8.69 30.81 -5.31
N GLN A 476 9.74 29.99 -5.31
CA GLN A 476 11.09 30.43 -4.94
C GLN A 476 12.16 29.57 -5.59
N LYS A 477 13.39 30.11 -5.69
CA LYS A 477 14.50 29.47 -6.42
C LYS A 477 14.83 28.08 -5.89
N VAL A 478 14.84 27.90 -4.56
CA VAL A 478 15.17 26.62 -3.92
C VAL A 478 14.18 25.50 -4.24
N LEU A 479 12.93 25.83 -4.59
CA LEU A 479 11.97 24.81 -5.03
C LEU A 479 12.35 24.19 -6.38
N GLY A 480 13.20 24.82 -7.20
CA GLY A 480 13.65 24.26 -8.48
C GLY A 480 12.47 23.77 -9.35
N SER A 481 12.54 22.54 -9.82
CA SER A 481 11.50 21.87 -10.62
C SER A 481 10.20 21.59 -9.83
N PHE A 482 10.24 21.67 -8.50
CA PHE A 482 9.03 21.53 -7.68
C PHE A 482 8.12 22.77 -7.74
N ASN A 483 8.55 23.89 -8.30
CA ASN A 483 7.71 25.10 -8.45
C ASN A 483 6.44 24.87 -9.30
N ASP A 484 6.36 23.80 -10.08
CA ASP A 484 5.16 23.48 -10.87
C ASP A 484 4.01 22.98 -10.00
N ASP A 485 4.32 22.28 -8.91
CA ASP A 485 3.36 21.70 -7.98
C ASP A 485 3.27 22.42 -6.64
N PHE A 486 4.32 23.17 -6.29
CA PHE A 486 4.50 23.78 -4.98
C PHE A 486 4.77 25.28 -5.08
N GLY A 487 4.36 26.01 -4.04
CA GLY A 487 4.51 27.46 -3.94
C GLY A 487 3.19 28.21 -4.16
N ASP A 488 3.17 29.43 -3.67
CA ASP A 488 2.04 30.37 -3.65
C ASP A 488 0.77 29.87 -2.93
N GLU A 489 0.91 28.90 -2.03
CA GLU A 489 -0.19 28.30 -1.26
C GLU A 489 0.13 28.22 0.26
N LEU A 490 -0.88 27.83 1.05
CA LEU A 490 -0.72 27.54 2.47
C LEU A 490 -0.25 26.09 2.67
N TYR A 491 0.78 25.92 3.49
CA TYR A 491 1.37 24.63 3.83
C TYR A 491 1.42 24.45 5.35
N MET A 492 1.28 23.20 5.79
CA MET A 492 1.81 22.79 7.08
C MET A 492 3.21 22.21 6.89
N ILE A 493 4.15 22.55 7.76
CA ILE A 493 5.46 21.91 7.83
C ILE A 493 5.58 21.24 9.20
N GLU A 494 5.90 19.95 9.20
CA GLU A 494 6.07 19.12 10.40
C GLU A 494 7.34 18.27 10.29
N GLU A 495 7.82 17.77 11.43
CA GLU A 495 8.91 16.81 11.49
C GLU A 495 8.58 15.54 10.69
N HIS A 496 9.57 15.01 9.98
CA HIS A 496 9.44 13.65 9.48
C HIS A 496 9.65 12.65 10.60
N VAL A 497 8.62 11.85 10.88
CA VAL A 497 8.73 10.71 11.79
C VAL A 497 9.55 9.59 11.14
N GLY A 498 10.85 9.56 11.45
CA GLY A 498 11.82 8.59 10.96
C GLY A 498 13.23 8.88 11.51
N ASP A 499 14.21 8.11 11.04
CA ASP A 499 15.54 7.97 11.68
C ASP A 499 16.32 9.28 11.81
N THR A 500 16.08 10.24 10.91
CA THR A 500 16.74 11.56 10.94
C THR A 500 16.30 12.46 12.10
N GLN A 501 15.25 12.07 12.84
CA GLN A 501 14.65 12.85 13.93
C GLN A 501 14.39 12.01 15.19
N ILE A 502 15.12 10.91 15.40
CA ILE A 502 14.97 10.04 16.58
C ILE A 502 15.11 10.78 17.92
N GLU A 503 15.90 11.86 17.96
CA GLU A 503 16.13 12.66 19.18
C GLU A 503 14.96 13.60 19.53
N SER A 504 13.90 13.65 18.73
CA SER A 504 12.73 14.47 19.04
C SER A 504 12.02 13.97 20.30
N GLU A 505 11.89 14.84 21.31
CA GLU A 505 11.17 14.54 22.55
C GLU A 505 9.71 14.12 22.28
N SER A 506 9.06 14.70 21.27
CA SER A 506 7.66 14.37 20.92
C SER A 506 7.50 12.98 20.29
N PHE A 507 8.60 12.30 19.95
CA PHE A 507 8.65 10.91 19.50
C PHE A 507 9.08 9.94 20.61
N GLY A 508 9.41 10.45 21.80
CA GLY A 508 9.80 9.66 22.97
C GLY A 508 11.26 9.18 22.97
N THR A 509 12.14 9.74 22.13
CA THR A 509 13.59 9.40 22.04
C THR A 509 13.90 7.89 21.93
N PRO A 510 13.39 7.17 20.90
CA PRO A 510 13.65 5.74 20.72
C PRO A 510 15.04 5.43 20.16
N GLU A 511 15.41 4.14 20.19
CA GLU A 511 16.60 3.64 19.48
C GLU A 511 16.38 3.64 17.95
N ASP A 512 15.15 3.37 17.51
CA ASP A 512 14.77 3.32 16.10
C ASP A 512 13.29 3.68 15.88
N ILE A 513 12.91 4.05 14.65
CA ILE A 513 11.53 4.36 14.27
C ILE A 513 11.06 3.42 13.15
N LEU A 514 10.19 2.48 13.52
CA LEU A 514 9.70 1.43 12.64
C LEU A 514 8.40 1.81 11.92
N SER A 515 8.17 1.21 10.76
CA SER A 515 6.84 1.20 10.14
C SER A 515 5.97 0.10 10.76
N THR A 516 4.64 0.17 10.57
CA THR A 516 3.74 -0.89 11.05
C THR A 516 4.06 -2.26 10.44
N ALA A 517 4.54 -2.31 9.20
CA ALA A 517 4.96 -3.56 8.57
C ALA A 517 6.16 -4.17 9.32
N ASP A 518 7.16 -3.34 9.63
CA ASP A 518 8.35 -3.77 10.37
C ASP A 518 7.98 -4.24 11.80
N VAL A 519 7.06 -3.55 12.48
CA VAL A 519 6.57 -4.00 13.80
C VAL A 519 5.86 -5.36 13.70
N LEU A 520 4.95 -5.55 12.74
CA LEU A 520 4.26 -6.82 12.55
C LEU A 520 5.24 -7.96 12.24
N GLN A 521 6.34 -7.66 11.55
CA GLN A 521 7.41 -8.61 11.30
C GLN A 521 8.19 -8.93 12.58
N GLU A 522 8.65 -7.92 13.31
CA GLU A 522 9.47 -8.12 14.51
C GLU A 522 8.71 -8.86 15.64
N ILE A 523 7.43 -8.54 15.86
CA ILE A 523 6.61 -9.25 16.87
C ILE A 523 6.42 -10.74 16.49
N ASN A 524 6.18 -11.05 15.21
CA ASN A 524 5.91 -12.42 14.77
C ASN A 524 7.20 -13.25 14.58
N LYS A 525 8.33 -12.62 14.27
CA LYS A 525 9.60 -13.29 13.97
C LYS A 525 10.13 -14.13 15.14
N SER A 526 10.07 -13.55 16.33
CA SER A 526 10.61 -14.22 17.51
C SER A 526 9.86 -13.92 18.82
N GLY A 527 8.83 -13.09 18.86
CA GLY A 527 8.16 -12.78 20.14
C GLY A 527 9.04 -12.13 21.22
N LYS A 528 10.27 -11.67 20.87
CA LYS A 528 11.12 -10.84 21.76
C LYS A 528 10.71 -9.38 21.74
N ALA A 529 10.08 -8.95 20.64
CA ALA A 529 9.47 -7.65 20.49
C ALA A 529 7.98 -7.75 20.77
N VAL A 530 7.44 -6.79 21.51
CA VAL A 530 6.00 -6.64 21.76
C VAL A 530 5.54 -5.22 21.46
N VAL A 531 4.23 -5.03 21.32
CA VAL A 531 3.66 -3.67 21.30
C VAL A 531 3.41 -3.21 22.74
N ASP A 532 3.70 -1.95 23.02
CA ASP A 532 3.24 -1.27 24.23
C ASP A 532 1.71 -1.08 24.16
N GLU A 533 0.97 -2.15 24.52
CA GLU A 533 -0.50 -2.17 24.51
C GLU A 533 -1.11 -1.00 25.32
N PRO A 534 -0.64 -0.65 26.53
CA PRO A 534 -1.10 0.54 27.25
C PRO A 534 -1.04 1.83 26.42
N SER A 535 0.11 2.13 25.82
CA SER A 535 0.27 3.34 25.00
C SER A 535 -0.57 3.29 23.73
N TYR A 536 -0.71 2.11 23.12
CA TYR A 536 -1.58 1.92 21.96
C TYR A 536 -3.06 2.09 22.29
N ILE A 537 -3.55 1.51 23.38
CA ILE A 537 -4.92 1.71 23.87
C ILE A 537 -5.18 3.20 24.13
N ARG A 538 -4.24 3.90 24.78
CA ARG A 538 -4.36 5.34 25.03
C ARG A 538 -4.47 6.12 23.71
N ALA A 539 -3.59 5.86 22.74
CA ALA A 539 -3.64 6.51 21.43
C ALA A 539 -4.96 6.23 20.69
N ARG A 540 -5.50 5.00 20.76
CA ARG A 540 -6.79 4.64 20.15
C ARG A 540 -7.99 5.30 20.83
N LEU A 541 -8.01 5.38 22.16
CA LEU A 541 -9.03 6.12 22.90
C LEU A 541 -8.96 7.62 22.60
N PHE A 542 -7.75 8.15 22.46
CA PHE A 542 -7.54 9.54 22.05
C PHE A 542 -8.05 9.80 20.63
N ASP A 543 -7.85 8.89 19.67
CA ASP A 543 -8.46 9.01 18.34
C ASP A 543 -10.01 9.04 18.41
N MET A 544 -10.63 8.26 19.30
CA MET A 544 -12.09 8.30 19.53
C MET A 544 -12.55 9.63 20.15
N LEU A 545 -11.77 10.16 21.10
CA LEU A 545 -11.99 11.48 21.69
C LEU A 545 -11.95 12.60 20.64
N LEU A 546 -11.01 12.54 19.69
CA LEU A 546 -10.90 13.52 18.60
C LEU A 546 -11.90 13.28 17.46
N GLY A 547 -12.48 12.09 17.37
CA GLY A 547 -13.33 11.69 16.24
C GLY A 547 -12.54 11.41 14.96
N ASP A 548 -11.27 11.03 15.08
CA ASP A 548 -10.41 10.63 13.96
C ASP A 548 -10.69 9.16 13.55
N TRP A 549 -11.57 8.98 12.55
CA TRP A 549 -12.08 7.67 12.12
C TRP A 549 -11.21 6.95 11.09
N ASP A 550 -10.27 7.64 10.45
CA ASP A 550 -9.51 7.11 9.29
C ASP A 550 -8.17 6.50 9.68
N ARG A 551 -8.06 5.99 10.91
CA ARG A 551 -6.82 5.37 11.39
C ARG A 551 -6.49 4.11 10.59
N HIS A 552 -5.36 4.14 9.88
CA HIS A 552 -4.83 3.00 9.11
C HIS A 552 -3.30 2.84 9.28
N GLU A 553 -2.75 1.70 8.86
CA GLU A 553 -1.37 1.26 9.13
C GLU A 553 -0.30 2.29 8.79
N ASP A 554 -0.43 2.99 7.65
CA ASP A 554 0.52 4.02 7.26
C ASP A 554 0.55 5.18 8.24
N GLN A 555 -0.56 5.52 8.90
CA GLN A 555 -0.64 6.63 9.84
C GLN A 555 -0.02 6.35 11.21
N TRP A 556 0.68 5.21 11.34
CA TRP A 556 1.53 4.92 12.47
C TRP A 556 3.00 4.89 12.04
N ARG A 557 3.83 5.41 12.94
CA ARG A 557 5.21 4.98 13.12
C ARG A 557 5.33 4.42 14.53
N TRP A 558 6.44 3.77 14.83
CA TRP A 558 6.62 3.06 16.08
C TRP A 558 8.01 3.32 16.63
N ALA A 559 8.07 3.91 17.82
CA ALA A 559 9.27 4.08 18.60
C ALA A 559 9.71 2.72 19.16
N LEU A 560 10.85 2.20 18.71
CA LEU A 560 11.45 0.98 19.22
C LEU A 560 12.34 1.28 20.43
N TYR A 561 12.10 0.56 21.52
CA TYR A 561 12.93 0.60 22.72
C TYR A 561 13.42 -0.80 23.07
N LYS A 562 14.57 -0.84 23.74
CA LYS A 562 15.19 -2.07 24.20
C LYS A 562 15.39 -2.06 25.70
N ASN A 563 14.96 -3.14 26.35
CA ASN A 563 15.14 -3.36 27.77
C ASN A 563 16.53 -3.97 28.05
N GLU A 564 17.00 -3.86 29.29
CA GLU A 564 18.30 -4.39 29.72
C GLU A 564 18.44 -5.91 29.53
N ASP A 565 17.32 -6.65 29.59
CA ASP A 565 17.27 -8.11 29.38
C ASP A 565 17.28 -8.52 27.89
N GLY A 566 17.30 -7.54 26.99
CA GLY A 566 17.29 -7.75 25.53
C GLY A 566 15.92 -8.00 24.92
N THR A 567 14.82 -7.83 25.68
CA THR A 567 13.47 -7.70 25.12
C THR A 567 13.26 -6.30 24.54
N GLU A 568 12.35 -6.18 23.59
CA GLU A 568 12.09 -4.95 22.86
C GLU A 568 10.60 -4.60 22.92
N TYR A 569 10.26 -3.32 22.89
CA TYR A 569 8.88 -2.88 22.78
C TYR A 569 8.71 -1.72 21.81
N CYS A 570 7.58 -1.74 21.10
CA CYS A 570 7.21 -0.74 20.11
C CYS A 570 6.10 0.16 20.65
N SER A 571 6.38 1.45 20.84
CA SER A 571 5.40 2.46 21.27
C SER A 571 4.88 3.27 20.07
N PRO A 572 3.58 3.55 19.98
CA PRO A 572 3.01 4.18 18.78
C PRO A 572 3.36 5.68 18.67
N ILE A 573 3.66 6.10 17.45
CA ILE A 573 3.76 7.50 17.02
C ILE A 573 2.70 7.75 15.93
N PRO A 574 1.46 8.08 16.33
CA PRO A 574 0.40 8.45 15.38
C PRO A 574 0.72 9.74 14.62
N ARG A 575 0.50 9.70 13.30
CA ARG A 575 0.64 10.84 12.38
C ARG A 575 -0.66 11.06 11.59
N ASP A 576 -0.75 12.17 10.88
CA ASP A 576 -1.82 12.44 9.91
C ASP A 576 -3.24 12.37 10.50
N ARG A 577 -3.59 13.32 11.37
CA ARG A 577 -4.90 13.41 12.04
C ARG A 577 -5.87 14.36 11.35
N ASP A 578 -5.93 14.31 10.02
CA ASP A 578 -6.67 15.28 9.21
C ASP A 578 -8.21 15.09 9.25
N GLN A 579 -8.71 14.00 9.85
CA GLN A 579 -10.13 13.74 10.05
C GLN A 579 -10.65 14.11 11.44
N ALA A 580 -9.79 14.60 12.35
CA ALA A 580 -10.22 15.06 13.67
C ALA A 580 -11.31 16.14 13.54
N PHE A 581 -12.36 16.04 14.36
CA PHE A 581 -13.48 16.97 14.40
C PHE A 581 -14.29 17.08 13.08
N SER A 582 -14.37 16.00 12.30
CA SER A 582 -15.12 15.96 11.02
C SER A 582 -16.62 16.32 11.15
N LYS A 583 -17.21 16.88 10.09
CA LYS A 583 -18.62 17.30 10.01
C LYS A 583 -19.31 16.77 8.75
N TYR A 584 -20.16 15.75 8.92
CA TYR A 584 -20.94 15.09 7.86
C TYR A 584 -22.43 15.48 7.95
N ASP A 585 -22.72 16.77 7.81
CA ASP A 585 -24.07 17.35 7.83
C ASP A 585 -24.75 17.34 6.45
N GLY A 586 -25.93 17.95 6.34
CA GLY A 586 -26.77 17.86 5.14
C GLY A 586 -27.58 16.56 5.10
N THR A 587 -28.77 16.63 4.51
CA THR A 587 -29.71 15.49 4.51
C THR A 587 -29.17 14.28 3.73
N LEU A 588 -28.50 14.49 2.60
CA LEU A 588 -27.98 13.41 1.76
C LEU A 588 -26.75 12.74 2.39
N ILE A 589 -25.72 13.52 2.75
CA ILE A 589 -24.48 12.98 3.33
C ILE A 589 -24.75 12.27 4.66
N SER A 590 -25.52 12.88 5.56
CA SER A 590 -25.88 12.25 6.84
C SER A 590 -26.70 10.96 6.67
N THR A 591 -27.47 10.83 5.58
CA THR A 591 -28.19 9.60 5.23
C THR A 591 -27.24 8.54 4.64
N LEU A 592 -26.38 8.92 3.69
CA LEU A 592 -25.43 8.00 3.06
C LEU A 592 -24.46 7.39 4.07
N THR A 593 -23.94 8.20 5.00
CA THR A 593 -23.08 7.72 6.11
C THR A 593 -23.82 6.80 7.10
N ARG A 594 -25.14 6.65 7.01
CA ARG A 594 -25.91 5.66 7.80
C ARG A 594 -26.28 4.44 6.96
N LEU A 595 -26.60 4.62 5.68
CA LEU A 595 -27.10 3.54 4.82
C LEU A 595 -25.99 2.72 4.16
N ILE A 596 -24.88 3.34 3.77
CA ILE A 596 -23.79 2.69 3.03
C ILE A 596 -22.74 2.16 4.01
N PRO A 597 -22.56 0.82 4.16
CA PRO A 597 -21.67 0.24 5.16
C PRO A 597 -20.25 0.82 5.15
N GLY A 598 -19.66 1.03 3.96
CA GLY A 598 -18.31 1.59 3.81
C GLY A 598 -18.17 3.05 4.28
N LEU A 599 -19.27 3.80 4.39
CA LEU A 599 -19.29 5.19 4.84
C LEU A 599 -19.72 5.34 6.30
N ARG A 600 -20.07 4.27 7.01
CA ARG A 600 -20.55 4.36 8.41
C ARG A 600 -19.49 4.82 9.41
N LYS A 601 -18.21 4.69 9.06
CA LYS A 601 -17.09 5.24 9.82
C LYS A 601 -17.08 6.77 9.87
N MET A 602 -17.61 7.43 8.84
CA MET A 602 -17.74 8.88 8.74
C MET A 602 -18.90 9.34 9.65
N GLN A 603 -18.58 9.75 10.87
CA GLN A 603 -19.55 10.25 11.84
C GLN A 603 -19.26 11.71 12.15
N THR A 604 -20.29 12.56 12.13
CA THR A 604 -20.16 13.96 12.56
C THR A 604 -19.67 14.00 14.00
N TYR A 605 -18.71 14.87 14.26
CA TYR A 605 -18.18 15.10 15.60
C TYR A 605 -19.23 15.71 16.52
N ASP A 606 -19.35 15.14 17.70
CA ASP A 606 -20.30 15.52 18.75
C ASP A 606 -19.73 15.16 20.12
N ASP A 607 -20.34 15.60 21.21
CA ASP A 607 -19.99 15.11 22.55
C ASP A 607 -20.16 13.58 22.65
N GLU A 608 -21.18 13.04 22.00
CA GLU A 608 -21.45 11.60 21.92
C GLU A 608 -20.82 10.93 20.69
N LEU A 609 -20.33 9.70 20.86
CA LEU A 609 -19.86 8.86 19.75
C LEU A 609 -20.96 7.90 19.30
N ARG A 610 -21.70 8.29 18.26
CA ARG A 610 -22.87 7.54 17.72
C ARG A 610 -22.68 6.03 17.56
N SER A 611 -21.51 5.55 17.13
CA SER A 611 -21.21 4.11 17.10
C SER A 611 -19.72 3.78 17.11
N VAL A 612 -19.21 3.27 18.22
CA VAL A 612 -17.82 2.77 18.33
C VAL A 612 -17.49 1.68 17.30
N LYS A 613 -18.43 0.75 17.05
CA LYS A 613 -18.26 -0.35 16.07
C LYS A 613 -17.94 0.18 14.67
N TRP A 614 -18.71 1.16 14.22
CA TRP A 614 -18.56 1.69 12.87
C TRP A 614 -17.39 2.66 12.77
N PHE A 615 -17.19 3.48 13.80
CA PHE A 615 -16.06 4.39 13.91
C PHE A 615 -14.73 3.63 13.79
N ALA A 616 -14.57 2.56 14.57
CA ALA A 616 -13.36 1.77 14.60
C ALA A 616 -13.20 0.78 13.43
N SER A 617 -14.02 0.84 12.39
CA SER A 617 -13.97 -0.16 11.30
C SER A 617 -12.68 -0.11 10.46
N SER A 618 -12.03 1.05 10.35
CA SER A 618 -10.74 1.20 9.66
C SER A 618 -9.57 0.56 10.42
N PRO A 619 -9.38 0.82 11.73
CA PRO A 619 -8.29 0.21 12.50
C PRO A 619 -8.61 -1.16 13.08
N TYR A 620 -9.85 -1.66 12.96
CA TYR A 620 -10.32 -2.86 13.67
C TYR A 620 -9.39 -4.08 13.55
N HIS A 621 -8.83 -4.31 12.36
CA HIS A 621 -7.96 -5.45 12.12
C HIS A 621 -6.58 -5.31 12.78
N LEU A 622 -6.03 -4.10 12.77
CA LEU A 622 -4.79 -3.80 13.46
C LEU A 622 -4.99 -3.82 14.98
N ASP A 623 -6.10 -3.26 15.49
CA ASP A 623 -6.44 -3.29 16.91
C ASP A 623 -6.58 -4.72 17.44
N LEU A 624 -7.16 -5.64 16.65
CA LEU A 624 -7.21 -7.07 16.99
C LEU A 624 -5.84 -7.77 16.99
N THR A 625 -4.91 -7.27 16.17
CA THR A 625 -3.57 -7.84 16.07
C THR A 625 -2.69 -7.39 17.23
N LEU A 626 -2.83 -6.12 17.64
CA LEU A 626 -1.93 -5.50 18.60
C LEU A 626 -2.46 -5.51 20.05
N ILE A 627 -3.77 -5.65 20.27
CA ILE A 627 -4.39 -5.65 21.62
C ILE A 627 -4.99 -7.02 21.92
N HIS A 628 -4.21 -7.91 22.52
CA HIS A 628 -4.64 -9.28 22.83
C HIS A 628 -4.29 -9.72 24.26
N ALA A 629 -3.43 -8.98 24.98
CA ALA A 629 -3.05 -9.29 26.36
C ALA A 629 -3.84 -8.48 27.40
N SER A 630 -4.20 -7.22 27.10
CA SER A 630 -4.79 -6.28 28.06
C SER A 630 -6.26 -6.53 28.38
N GLY A 631 -6.58 -6.63 29.68
CA GLY A 631 -7.95 -6.71 30.21
C GLY A 631 -8.59 -5.33 30.45
N TRP A 632 -9.85 -5.33 30.91
CA TRP A 632 -10.63 -4.10 31.17
C TRP A 632 -9.92 -3.11 32.11
N GLU A 633 -9.19 -3.60 33.12
CA GLU A 633 -8.49 -2.75 34.10
C GLU A 633 -7.49 -1.78 33.41
N GLU A 634 -6.78 -2.25 32.38
CA GLU A 634 -5.85 -1.40 31.64
C GLU A 634 -6.60 -0.38 30.77
N TRP A 635 -7.72 -0.78 30.16
CA TRP A 635 -8.58 0.14 29.39
C TRP A 635 -9.19 1.25 30.26
N GLU A 636 -9.66 0.88 31.45
CA GLU A 636 -10.19 1.80 32.45
C GLU A 636 -9.11 2.79 32.91
N LYS A 637 -7.89 2.29 33.17
CA LYS A 637 -6.74 3.12 33.51
C LYS A 637 -6.39 4.12 32.40
N GLN A 638 -6.33 3.69 31.14
CA GLN A 638 -5.99 4.60 30.03
C GLN A 638 -7.10 5.60 29.72
N ALA A 639 -8.37 5.22 29.85
CA ALA A 639 -9.49 6.14 29.74
C ALA A 639 -9.44 7.19 30.86
N GLY A 640 -9.27 6.75 32.12
CA GLY A 640 -9.16 7.63 33.28
C GLY A 640 -7.95 8.58 33.18
N HIS A 641 -6.81 8.10 32.67
CA HIS A 641 -5.63 8.93 32.39
C HIS A 641 -5.98 10.11 31.48
N ILE A 642 -6.62 9.86 30.34
CA ILE A 642 -7.02 10.93 29.41
C ILE A 642 -8.02 11.89 30.07
N GLN A 643 -8.99 11.37 30.84
CA GLN A 643 -9.99 12.19 31.51
C GLN A 643 -9.39 13.14 32.55
N ASN A 644 -8.38 12.67 33.28
CA ASN A 644 -7.78 13.42 34.38
C ASN A 644 -6.70 14.39 33.93
N GLU A 645 -5.86 14.00 32.96
CA GLU A 645 -4.71 14.79 32.53
C GLU A 645 -5.08 15.83 31.46
N LEU A 646 -6.12 15.60 30.64
CA LEU A 646 -6.57 16.59 29.66
C LEU A 646 -7.47 17.64 30.32
N THR A 647 -6.90 18.69 30.89
CA THR A 647 -7.68 19.74 31.57
C THR A 647 -8.37 20.68 30.58
N ASN A 648 -9.35 21.46 31.07
CA ASN A 648 -9.95 22.52 30.25
C ASN A 648 -8.92 23.57 29.81
N ALA A 649 -7.90 23.84 30.63
CA ALA A 649 -6.83 24.77 30.29
C ALA A 649 -5.97 24.22 29.15
N ASP A 650 -5.67 22.91 29.14
CA ASP A 650 -4.93 22.28 28.05
C ASP A 650 -5.71 22.33 26.74
N ILE A 651 -7.03 22.12 26.79
CA ILE A 651 -7.91 22.29 25.63
C ILE A 651 -7.86 23.73 25.14
N GLU A 652 -8.05 24.72 26.00
CA GLU A 652 -7.99 26.14 25.59
C GLU A 652 -6.63 26.49 24.97
N ASN A 653 -5.53 26.12 25.64
CA ASN A 653 -4.17 26.39 25.18
C ASN A 653 -3.87 25.72 23.83
N ALA A 654 -4.30 24.47 23.62
CA ALA A 654 -4.07 23.78 22.35
C ALA A 654 -4.79 24.47 21.17
N PHE A 655 -5.97 25.03 21.41
CA PHE A 655 -6.74 25.72 20.37
C PHE A 655 -6.20 27.13 20.02
N GLU A 656 -5.25 27.66 20.78
CA GLU A 656 -4.52 28.90 20.42
C GLU A 656 -3.63 28.71 19.18
N ALA A 657 -3.30 27.48 18.80
CA ALA A 657 -2.59 27.17 17.56
C ALA A 657 -3.45 27.42 16.30
N ILE A 658 -4.77 27.59 16.45
CA ILE A 658 -5.65 27.93 15.34
C ILE A 658 -5.51 29.42 14.98
N PRO A 659 -5.43 29.78 13.69
CA PRO A 659 -5.36 31.18 13.28
C PRO A 659 -6.54 32.01 13.80
N GLU A 660 -6.24 33.23 14.27
CA GLU A 660 -7.22 34.14 14.86
C GLU A 660 -8.42 34.38 13.93
N GLU A 661 -8.19 34.45 12.61
CA GLU A 661 -9.26 34.66 11.66
C GLU A 661 -10.26 33.52 11.61
N VAL A 662 -9.93 32.28 11.97
CA VAL A 662 -10.88 31.16 11.92
C VAL A 662 -11.45 30.77 13.29
N LYS A 663 -11.01 31.44 14.37
CA LYS A 663 -11.65 31.35 15.69
C LYS A 663 -13.10 31.86 15.65
N GLY A 664 -13.90 31.44 16.62
CA GLY A 664 -15.31 31.84 16.77
C GLY A 664 -16.24 30.68 17.13
N ALA A 665 -17.54 30.85 16.92
CA ALA A 665 -18.58 29.95 17.42
C ALA A 665 -18.40 28.47 17.04
N VAL A 666 -17.87 28.18 15.85
CA VAL A 666 -17.61 26.79 15.42
C VAL A 666 -16.46 26.16 16.21
N ILE A 667 -15.41 26.93 16.52
CA ILE A 667 -14.29 26.46 17.33
C ILE A 667 -14.73 26.29 18.79
N GLU A 668 -15.53 27.23 19.33
CA GLU A 668 -16.12 27.10 20.66
C GLU A 668 -17.01 25.85 20.78
N ASP A 669 -17.85 25.57 19.78
CA ASP A 669 -18.67 24.35 19.72
C ASP A 669 -17.81 23.09 19.72
N ILE A 670 -16.69 23.07 18.98
CA ILE A 670 -15.75 21.94 19.00
C ILE A 670 -15.14 21.75 20.39
N LYS A 671 -14.71 22.82 21.06
CA LYS A 671 -14.14 22.74 22.42
C LYS A 671 -15.16 22.20 23.43
N VAL A 672 -16.40 22.68 23.40
CA VAL A 672 -17.48 22.17 24.27
C VAL A 672 -17.74 20.69 24.01
N LYS A 673 -17.81 20.27 22.75
CA LYS A 673 -18.00 18.85 22.39
C LYS A 673 -16.80 17.99 22.80
N LEU A 674 -15.57 18.50 22.68
CA LEU A 674 -14.37 17.81 23.13
C LEU A 674 -14.37 17.60 24.65
N GLN A 675 -14.79 18.60 25.42
CA GLN A 675 -14.97 18.49 26.86
C GLN A 675 -16.03 17.44 27.21
N GLY A 676 -17.22 17.52 26.58
CA GLY A 676 -18.29 16.53 26.80
C GLY A 676 -17.86 15.11 26.44
N ARG A 677 -17.13 14.94 25.34
CA ARG A 677 -16.60 13.63 24.91
C ARG A 677 -15.46 13.12 25.79
N ARG A 678 -14.64 14.01 26.35
CA ARG A 678 -13.66 13.62 27.38
C ARG A 678 -14.42 13.07 28.59
N ASP A 679 -15.46 13.76 29.03
CA ASP A 679 -16.20 13.40 30.24
C ASP A 679 -16.97 12.06 30.10
N ASN A 680 -17.41 11.68 28.89
CA ASN A 680 -18.03 10.36 28.63
C ASN A 680 -17.05 9.27 28.11
N LEU A 681 -15.74 9.55 28.05
CA LEU A 681 -14.75 8.67 27.42
C LEU A 681 -14.71 7.25 28.01
N MET A 682 -14.97 7.10 29.31
CA MET A 682 -15.05 5.78 29.96
C MET A 682 -16.14 4.88 29.34
N GLU A 683 -17.29 5.45 28.98
CA GLU A 683 -18.38 4.71 28.34
C GLU A 683 -18.01 4.29 26.92
N ILE A 684 -17.36 5.19 26.18
CA ILE A 684 -16.79 4.92 24.85
C ILE A 684 -15.76 3.79 24.94
N ALA A 685 -14.85 3.86 25.90
CA ALA A 685 -13.80 2.87 26.12
C ALA A 685 -14.41 1.49 26.42
N LYS A 686 -15.41 1.43 27.31
CA LYS A 686 -16.13 0.19 27.64
C LYS A 686 -16.86 -0.41 26.45
N ALA A 687 -17.58 0.43 25.69
CA ALA A 687 -18.29 -0.02 24.50
C ALA A 687 -17.31 -0.59 23.45
N TYR A 688 -16.15 0.05 23.28
CA TYR A 688 -15.15 -0.44 22.34
C TYR A 688 -14.44 -1.70 22.83
N TYR A 689 -14.02 -1.75 24.10
CA TYR A 689 -13.45 -2.94 24.74
C TYR A 689 -14.35 -4.16 24.53
N LEU A 690 -15.66 -4.04 24.80
CA LEU A 690 -16.61 -5.12 24.62
C LEU A 690 -16.78 -5.53 23.14
N TYR A 691 -16.72 -4.57 22.22
CA TYR A 691 -16.79 -4.85 20.78
C TYR A 691 -15.55 -5.58 20.28
N LEU A 692 -14.35 -5.06 20.62
CA LEU A 692 -13.06 -5.63 20.25
C LEU A 692 -12.91 -7.05 20.82
N ASN A 693 -13.17 -7.23 22.12
CA ASN A 693 -12.99 -8.50 22.81
C ASN A 693 -14.07 -9.55 22.52
N LYS A 694 -15.13 -9.22 21.77
CA LYS A 694 -16.14 -10.18 21.32
C LYS A 694 -15.56 -11.26 20.41
N PHE A 695 -14.50 -10.93 19.68
CA PHE A 695 -13.77 -11.81 18.79
C PHE A 695 -12.28 -11.52 18.94
N GLN A 696 -11.44 -12.55 19.05
CA GLN A 696 -10.01 -12.36 19.23
C GLN A 696 -9.25 -13.17 18.20
N VAL A 697 -8.13 -12.61 17.76
CA VAL A 697 -7.13 -13.28 16.92
C VAL A 697 -5.86 -13.32 17.73
N VAL A 698 -5.29 -14.51 17.90
CA VAL A 698 -4.04 -14.71 18.64
C VAL A 698 -3.08 -15.45 17.73
N THR A 699 -1.85 -14.97 17.65
CA THR A 699 -0.77 -15.57 16.86
C THR A 699 0.31 -16.12 17.79
N GLY A 700 0.98 -17.18 17.37
CA GLY A 700 2.31 -17.51 17.88
C GLY A 700 3.37 -16.68 17.16
N THR A 701 4.52 -17.29 16.96
CA THR A 701 5.69 -16.75 16.28
C THR A 701 6.06 -17.60 15.07
N GLN A 702 7.03 -17.18 14.30
CA GLN A 702 7.61 -17.95 13.20
C GLN A 702 8.56 -19.06 13.68
N LYS A 703 8.62 -19.32 15.00
CA LYS A 703 9.40 -20.40 15.63
C LYS A 703 8.45 -21.42 16.23
N ALA A 704 8.98 -22.59 16.60
CA ALA A 704 8.20 -23.64 17.22
C ALA A 704 7.67 -23.20 18.59
N ASP A 705 6.34 -23.14 18.72
CA ASP A 705 5.65 -22.70 19.92
C ASP A 705 4.74 -23.79 20.50
N ASP A 706 4.55 -23.74 21.82
CA ASP A 706 3.67 -24.62 22.57
C ASP A 706 2.40 -23.86 23.00
N PHE A 707 1.27 -24.23 22.40
CA PHE A 707 -0.04 -23.66 22.70
C PHE A 707 -0.81 -24.57 23.66
N THR A 708 -1.07 -24.08 24.87
CA THR A 708 -1.91 -24.76 25.86
C THR A 708 -3.24 -24.03 26.02
N ILE A 709 -4.34 -24.70 25.66
CA ILE A 709 -5.69 -24.17 25.74
C ILE A 709 -6.49 -24.96 26.78
N THR A 710 -6.69 -24.37 27.96
CA THR A 710 -7.37 -25.02 29.08
C THR A 710 -8.80 -24.52 29.23
N ARG A 711 -9.76 -25.45 29.14
CA ARG A 711 -11.19 -25.20 29.37
C ARG A 711 -11.47 -25.19 30.86
N LEU A 712 -11.87 -24.03 31.38
CA LEU A 712 -12.14 -23.80 32.79
C LEU A 712 -13.65 -23.67 33.04
N PRO A 713 -14.12 -23.86 34.29
CA PRO A 713 -15.51 -23.63 34.65
C PRO A 713 -15.99 -22.20 34.36
N ASN A 714 -17.32 -22.03 34.26
CA ASN A 714 -18.02 -20.77 34.02
C ASN A 714 -17.68 -20.14 32.66
N GLY A 715 -17.47 -20.97 31.62
CA GLY A 715 -17.17 -20.47 30.27
C GLY A 715 -15.81 -19.79 30.13
N LYS A 716 -14.89 -19.95 31.10
CA LYS A 716 -13.53 -19.42 31.01
C LYS A 716 -12.65 -20.32 30.14
N THR A 717 -11.71 -19.73 29.42
CA THR A 717 -10.68 -20.46 28.67
C THR A 717 -9.35 -19.74 28.84
N SER A 718 -8.38 -20.41 29.44
CA SER A 718 -6.99 -19.94 29.50
C SER A 718 -6.28 -20.37 28.22
N LEU A 719 -5.53 -19.45 27.63
CA LEU A 719 -4.64 -19.66 26.49
C LEU A 719 -3.25 -19.24 26.92
N LYS A 720 -2.33 -20.21 26.93
CA LYS A 720 -0.92 -20.00 27.18
C LYS A 720 -0.13 -20.34 25.92
N ILE A 721 0.83 -19.48 25.57
CA ILE A 721 1.75 -19.67 24.46
C ILE A 721 3.16 -19.52 25.02
N ASP A 722 3.92 -20.61 24.99
CA ASP A 722 5.30 -20.65 25.44
C ASP A 722 6.21 -20.98 24.27
N ARG A 723 7.40 -20.38 24.28
CA ARG A 723 8.49 -20.75 23.37
C ARG A 723 9.77 -21.00 24.16
N LYS A 724 10.09 -22.28 24.36
CA LYS A 724 11.19 -22.70 25.25
C LYS A 724 10.98 -22.10 26.65
N ASP A 725 11.83 -21.16 27.04
CA ASP A 725 11.83 -20.42 28.30
C ASP A 725 11.15 -19.04 28.22
N LEU A 726 10.74 -18.60 27.02
CA LEU A 726 10.04 -17.33 26.81
C LEU A 726 8.52 -17.53 26.84
N GLY A 727 7.84 -16.91 27.81
CA GLY A 727 6.38 -16.82 27.82
C GLY A 727 5.91 -15.73 26.86
N ILE A 728 5.19 -16.11 25.78
CA ILE A 728 4.68 -15.17 24.77
C ILE A 728 3.33 -14.60 25.21
N LEU A 729 2.44 -15.46 25.70
CA LEU A 729 1.10 -15.08 26.14
C LEU A 729 0.64 -15.96 27.30
N ASP A 730 0.01 -15.34 28.30
CA ASP A 730 -0.81 -16.04 29.29
C ASP A 730 -2.07 -15.20 29.55
N HIS A 731 -3.20 -15.62 28.98
CA HIS A 731 -4.44 -14.86 29.06
C HIS A 731 -5.67 -15.76 29.26
N THR A 732 -6.61 -15.31 30.11
CA THR A 732 -7.87 -16.02 30.35
C THR A 732 -9.06 -15.25 29.79
N PHE A 733 -9.68 -15.81 28.75
CA PHE A 733 -10.87 -15.27 28.12
C PHE A 733 -12.15 -15.76 28.82
N SER A 734 -13.18 -14.90 28.86
CA SER A 734 -14.52 -15.26 29.34
C SER A 734 -15.52 -15.36 28.20
N LYS A 735 -16.35 -16.41 28.19
CA LYS A 735 -17.44 -16.60 27.22
C LYS A 735 -18.46 -15.46 27.21
N ASP A 736 -18.60 -14.73 28.32
CA ASP A 736 -19.54 -13.62 28.46
C ASP A 736 -19.19 -12.47 27.53
N ILE A 737 -17.89 -12.25 27.30
CA ILE A 737 -17.37 -11.23 26.38
C ILE A 737 -16.98 -11.91 25.07
N THR A 738 -15.99 -12.81 25.12
CA THR A 738 -15.36 -13.43 23.94
C THR A 738 -16.17 -14.60 23.40
N LYS A 739 -16.69 -14.44 22.18
CA LYS A 739 -17.57 -15.43 21.57
C LYS A 739 -16.80 -16.43 20.69
N GLU A 740 -15.70 -16.01 20.10
CA GLU A 740 -14.85 -16.81 19.22
C GLU A 740 -13.39 -16.33 19.25
N ILE A 741 -12.44 -17.27 19.24
CA ILE A 741 -11.00 -17.01 19.14
C ILE A 741 -10.45 -17.74 17.91
N TRP A 742 -9.67 -17.05 17.08
CA TRP A 742 -8.83 -17.69 16.06
C TRP A 742 -7.39 -17.70 16.55
N ILE A 743 -6.78 -18.88 16.53
CA ILE A 743 -5.39 -19.09 16.95
C ILE A 743 -4.61 -19.49 15.70
N PHE A 744 -3.50 -18.81 15.43
CA PHE A 744 -2.60 -19.07 14.31
C PHE A 744 -1.21 -19.48 14.82
N GLY A 745 -0.71 -20.63 14.37
CA GLY A 745 0.66 -21.11 14.66
C GLY A 745 1.75 -20.39 13.88
N LEU A 746 1.40 -19.86 12.70
CA LEU A 746 2.35 -19.24 11.75
C LEU A 746 3.33 -20.26 11.16
N ASP A 747 4.64 -20.06 11.34
CA ASP A 747 5.66 -20.77 10.56
C ASP A 747 6.41 -21.84 11.37
N GLY A 748 6.14 -21.91 12.68
CA GLY A 748 6.73 -22.86 13.61
C GLY A 748 6.32 -24.31 13.36
N LYS A 749 7.07 -25.23 13.99
CA LYS A 749 6.64 -26.61 14.18
C LYS A 749 5.93 -26.68 15.53
N ASP A 750 4.63 -26.46 15.53
CA ASP A 750 3.92 -26.11 16.75
C ASP A 750 3.24 -27.30 17.41
N ASN A 751 3.02 -27.19 18.72
CA ASN A 751 2.23 -28.15 19.48
C ASN A 751 0.98 -27.46 20.05
N PHE A 752 -0.19 -27.97 19.70
CA PHE A 752 -1.47 -27.47 20.21
C PHE A 752 -2.12 -28.50 21.14
N VAL A 753 -2.25 -28.16 22.41
CA VAL A 753 -2.96 -28.97 23.42
C VAL A 753 -4.26 -28.27 23.79
N VAL A 754 -5.38 -28.97 23.65
CA VAL A 754 -6.67 -28.50 24.18
C VAL A 754 -7.13 -29.44 25.27
N GLU A 755 -7.27 -28.95 26.49
CA GLU A 755 -7.56 -29.77 27.67
C GLU A 755 -8.54 -29.09 28.65
N GLY A 756 -8.79 -29.75 29.79
CA GLY A 756 -9.77 -29.32 30.78
C GLY A 756 -11.21 -29.70 30.44
N GLU A 757 -12.07 -29.75 31.45
CA GLU A 757 -13.47 -30.18 31.35
C GLU A 757 -14.48 -29.06 31.62
N GLY A 758 -14.06 -27.80 31.45
CA GLY A 758 -14.91 -26.63 31.61
C GLY A 758 -16.22 -26.67 30.81
N ASP A 759 -17.22 -25.96 31.30
CA ASP A 759 -18.54 -25.81 30.68
C ASP A 759 -18.61 -24.57 29.77
N HIS A 760 -19.66 -24.48 28.96
CA HIS A 760 -19.92 -23.34 28.07
C HIS A 760 -18.72 -22.81 27.24
N PRO A 761 -17.92 -23.67 26.57
CA PRO A 761 -16.63 -23.27 26.02
C PRO A 761 -16.73 -22.19 24.92
N ILE A 762 -15.69 -21.37 24.85
CA ILE A 762 -15.49 -20.41 23.75
C ILE A 762 -15.23 -21.18 22.45
N LYS A 763 -15.80 -20.70 21.34
CA LYS A 763 -15.56 -21.30 20.02
C LYS A 763 -14.13 -20.99 19.60
N ILE A 764 -13.35 -22.00 19.27
CA ILE A 764 -11.96 -21.84 18.85
C ILE A 764 -11.78 -22.40 17.45
N LYS A 765 -11.06 -21.66 16.61
CA LYS A 765 -10.47 -22.16 15.38
C LYS A 765 -8.96 -22.13 15.54
N ILE A 766 -8.31 -23.25 15.30
CA ILE A 766 -6.85 -23.34 15.26
C ILE A 766 -6.47 -23.49 13.81
N VAL A 767 -5.58 -22.61 13.35
CA VAL A 767 -4.89 -22.68 12.08
C VAL A 767 -3.44 -22.91 12.45
N GLY A 768 -2.80 -23.96 11.93
CA GLY A 768 -1.37 -24.16 12.18
C GLY A 768 -0.56 -23.15 11.40
N GLY A 769 0.12 -23.65 10.38
CA GLY A 769 0.55 -22.86 9.25
C GLY A 769 1.49 -23.66 8.37
N LYS A 770 2.79 -23.38 8.37
CA LYS A 770 3.68 -23.94 7.34
C LYS A 770 4.26 -25.32 7.67
N LYS A 771 4.78 -25.54 8.88
CA LYS A 771 5.49 -26.79 9.23
C LYS A 771 4.54 -27.85 9.79
N ASN A 772 5.02 -29.08 9.92
CA ASN A 772 4.17 -30.20 10.34
C ASN A 772 3.91 -30.15 11.86
N ASP A 773 2.69 -29.80 12.22
CA ASP A 773 2.29 -29.48 13.58
C ASP A 773 1.69 -30.70 14.31
N THR A 774 1.68 -30.63 15.64
CA THR A 774 1.04 -31.64 16.50
C THR A 774 -0.22 -31.07 17.13
N TYR A 775 -1.33 -31.79 17.02
CA TYR A 775 -2.64 -31.42 17.56
C TYR A 775 -3.13 -32.49 18.54
N ASP A 776 -3.04 -32.20 19.84
CA ASP A 776 -3.57 -33.02 20.94
C ASP A 776 -4.82 -32.37 21.57
N PHE A 777 -5.97 -32.51 20.89
CA PHE A 777 -7.25 -32.02 21.40
C PHE A 777 -7.88 -33.06 22.31
N ARG A 778 -7.45 -33.11 23.57
CA ARG A 778 -8.06 -33.93 24.64
C ARG A 778 -9.53 -33.55 24.83
N ASN A 779 -9.83 -32.26 24.78
CA ASN A 779 -11.19 -31.73 24.69
C ASN A 779 -11.51 -31.17 23.29
N THR A 780 -12.50 -31.77 22.61
CA THR A 780 -12.89 -31.39 21.23
C THR A 780 -14.09 -30.43 21.16
N ARG A 781 -14.65 -30.03 22.30
CA ARG A 781 -15.89 -29.22 22.35
C ARG A 781 -15.62 -27.82 21.79
N ARG A 782 -16.36 -27.46 20.74
CA ARG A 782 -16.30 -26.14 20.06
C ARG A 782 -14.90 -25.74 19.59
N VAL A 783 -14.02 -26.70 19.30
CA VAL A 783 -12.74 -26.48 18.61
C VAL A 783 -12.82 -27.04 17.20
N LYS A 784 -12.22 -26.35 16.23
CA LYS A 784 -12.06 -26.86 14.86
C LYS A 784 -10.67 -26.52 14.32
N LEU A 785 -9.96 -27.53 13.86
CA LEU A 785 -8.67 -27.42 13.17
C LEU A 785 -8.85 -27.03 11.70
N TYR A 786 -8.00 -26.14 11.20
CA TYR A 786 -7.81 -25.79 9.80
C TYR A 786 -6.32 -25.95 9.48
N ASP A 787 -6.01 -26.67 8.41
CA ASP A 787 -4.64 -26.82 7.93
C ASP A 787 -4.65 -27.37 6.50
N TYR A 788 -3.49 -27.45 5.87
CA TYR A 788 -3.31 -28.09 4.58
C TYR A 788 -3.65 -29.58 4.64
N LYS A 789 -4.23 -30.08 3.55
CA LYS A 789 -4.57 -31.50 3.40
C LYS A 789 -3.32 -32.36 3.24
N ASP A 790 -2.32 -31.84 2.55
CA ASP A 790 -1.14 -32.61 2.14
C ASP A 790 0.05 -32.49 3.11
N LYS A 791 -0.11 -31.76 4.23
CA LYS A 791 0.87 -31.74 5.32
C LYS A 791 0.80 -33.00 6.17
N GLU A 792 1.96 -33.49 6.58
CA GLU A 792 2.09 -34.65 7.47
C GLU A 792 1.94 -34.24 8.95
N ASN A 793 0.81 -33.64 9.28
CA ASN A 793 0.49 -33.22 10.64
C ASN A 793 0.15 -34.41 11.56
N THR A 794 0.51 -34.30 12.83
CA THR A 794 0.16 -35.32 13.85
C THR A 794 -1.12 -34.92 14.56
N ILE A 795 -2.25 -35.53 14.20
CA ILE A 795 -3.53 -35.34 14.90
C ILE A 795 -3.73 -36.51 15.87
N VAL A 796 -3.45 -36.29 17.16
CA VAL A 796 -3.46 -37.34 18.20
C VAL A 796 -4.89 -37.87 18.42
N ASN A 797 -5.85 -36.97 18.63
CA ASN A 797 -7.26 -37.35 18.82
C ASN A 797 -8.02 -37.38 17.48
N LYS A 798 -8.33 -38.58 16.99
CA LYS A 798 -9.08 -38.80 15.73
C LYS A 798 -10.50 -38.21 15.73
N ARG A 799 -11.09 -37.89 16.89
CA ARG A 799 -12.42 -37.26 17.01
C ARG A 799 -12.39 -35.75 16.81
N SER A 800 -11.20 -35.14 16.68
CA SER A 800 -11.03 -33.71 16.45
C SER A 800 -11.78 -33.25 15.19
N LYS A 801 -12.60 -32.20 15.32
CA LYS A 801 -13.22 -31.56 14.15
C LYS A 801 -12.14 -30.85 13.35
N LYS A 802 -12.07 -31.12 12.06
CA LYS A 802 -11.03 -30.59 11.17
C LYS A 802 -11.59 -30.20 9.82
N TRP A 803 -10.90 -29.28 9.16
CA TRP A 803 -11.10 -28.86 7.78
C TRP A 803 -9.74 -28.80 7.12
N LEU A 804 -9.37 -29.91 6.47
CA LEU A 804 -8.09 -30.04 5.81
C LEU A 804 -8.30 -29.83 4.31
N VAL A 805 -7.74 -28.75 3.77
CA VAL A 805 -7.85 -28.37 2.36
C VAL A 805 -6.59 -27.62 1.96
N ASN A 806 -6.12 -27.79 0.73
CA ASN A 806 -5.05 -26.94 0.21
C ASN A 806 -5.68 -25.65 -0.32
N ASP A 807 -5.80 -24.67 0.56
CA ASP A 807 -6.25 -23.32 0.27
C ASP A 807 -5.29 -22.37 0.99
N TYR A 808 -4.45 -21.69 0.22
CA TYR A 808 -3.37 -20.88 0.77
C TYR A 808 -3.92 -19.72 1.60
N GLU A 809 -4.98 -19.05 1.14
CA GLU A 809 -5.53 -17.92 1.87
C GLU A 809 -6.27 -18.33 3.14
N LEU A 810 -6.83 -19.55 3.19
CA LEU A 810 -7.48 -20.07 4.38
C LEU A 810 -6.48 -20.48 5.47
N ASN A 811 -5.36 -21.08 5.07
CA ASN A 811 -4.42 -21.72 5.97
C ASN A 811 -3.24 -20.82 6.38
N ASN A 812 -3.08 -19.64 5.77
CA ASN A 812 -2.08 -18.67 6.19
C ASN A 812 -2.70 -17.47 6.90
N TYR A 813 -1.90 -16.84 7.75
CA TYR A 813 -2.27 -15.64 8.47
C TYR A 813 -2.27 -14.41 7.55
N ASP A 814 -3.36 -13.65 7.61
CA ASP A 814 -3.49 -12.31 7.06
C ASP A 814 -4.17 -11.46 8.13
N HIS A 815 -3.44 -10.49 8.69
CA HIS A 815 -3.93 -9.65 9.78
C HIS A 815 -5.16 -8.81 9.35
N LYS A 816 -5.34 -8.52 8.04
CA LYS A 816 -6.53 -7.83 7.52
C LYS A 816 -7.75 -8.73 7.44
N LYS A 817 -7.59 -10.05 7.49
CA LYS A 817 -8.66 -11.03 7.36
C LYS A 817 -9.37 -11.25 8.69
N VAL A 818 -10.22 -10.31 9.09
CA VAL A 818 -10.96 -10.39 10.37
C VAL A 818 -12.41 -10.83 10.23
N LYS A 819 -13.04 -11.19 11.35
CA LYS A 819 -14.46 -11.54 11.43
C LYS A 819 -15.31 -10.30 11.63
N TYR A 820 -16.30 -10.09 10.77
CA TYR A 820 -17.28 -9.02 10.95
C TYR A 820 -18.58 -9.35 10.22
N ASN A 821 -19.64 -8.62 10.56
CA ASN A 821 -20.91 -8.71 9.88
C ASN A 821 -21.63 -7.36 9.89
N PHE A 822 -22.55 -7.21 8.95
CA PHE A 822 -23.38 -6.03 8.90
C PHE A 822 -24.75 -6.30 8.31
N ASN A 823 -25.69 -5.46 8.75
CA ASN A 823 -27.01 -5.32 8.15
C ASN A 823 -27.06 -4.03 7.35
N GLN A 824 -27.68 -4.08 6.19
CA GLN A 824 -27.94 -2.93 5.33
C GLN A 824 -29.41 -2.97 4.92
N LEU A 825 -30.12 -1.88 5.18
CA LEU A 825 -31.50 -1.71 4.76
C LEU A 825 -31.53 -0.55 3.78
N LEU A 826 -31.97 -0.77 2.55
CA LEU A 826 -32.06 0.26 1.51
C LEU A 826 -33.51 0.40 1.04
N PRO A 827 -34.04 1.64 1.00
CA PRO A 827 -35.29 1.89 0.32
C PRO A 827 -35.10 1.75 -1.19
N ILE A 828 -36.15 1.32 -1.88
CA ILE A 828 -36.23 1.25 -3.34
C ILE A 828 -37.32 2.21 -3.79
N LEU A 829 -36.93 3.16 -4.63
CA LEU A 829 -37.84 4.06 -5.34
C LEU A 829 -37.42 4.04 -6.81
N ALA A 830 -38.28 3.49 -7.67
CA ALA A 830 -38.03 3.44 -9.10
C ALA A 830 -39.32 3.74 -9.87
N VAL A 831 -39.19 4.32 -11.06
CA VAL A 831 -40.32 4.60 -11.95
C VAL A 831 -40.00 4.03 -13.32
N ASN A 832 -40.87 3.19 -13.86
CA ASN A 832 -40.82 2.78 -15.25
C ASN A 832 -42.24 2.57 -15.82
N PRO A 833 -42.41 2.55 -17.16
CA PRO A 833 -43.74 2.48 -17.77
C PRO A 833 -44.54 1.21 -17.42
N ASP A 834 -43.87 0.08 -17.19
CA ASP A 834 -44.51 -1.21 -16.94
C ASP A 834 -44.95 -1.35 -15.47
N ASP A 835 -44.09 -0.94 -14.54
CA ASP A 835 -44.27 -1.04 -13.08
C ASP A 835 -45.03 0.15 -12.47
N GLY A 836 -45.05 1.28 -13.19
CA GLY A 836 -45.42 2.58 -12.63
C GLY A 836 -44.37 3.02 -11.61
N LEU A 837 -44.83 3.58 -10.48
CA LEU A 837 -44.00 3.78 -9.30
C LEU A 837 -43.83 2.44 -8.55
N LYS A 838 -42.57 2.01 -8.41
CA LYS A 838 -42.12 0.91 -7.55
C LYS A 838 -41.61 1.46 -6.23
N ILE A 839 -42.23 1.03 -5.13
CA ILE A 839 -41.83 1.37 -3.77
C ILE A 839 -41.47 0.07 -3.05
N GLY A 840 -40.25 -0.02 -2.54
CA GLY A 840 -39.81 -1.24 -1.87
C GLY A 840 -38.70 -1.04 -0.88
N VAL A 841 -38.21 -2.15 -0.34
CA VAL A 841 -37.10 -2.21 0.58
C VAL A 841 -36.28 -3.46 0.33
N VAL A 842 -34.96 -3.33 0.39
CA VAL A 842 -34.03 -4.47 0.41
C VAL A 842 -33.24 -4.49 1.71
N SER A 843 -33.24 -5.64 2.36
CA SER A 843 -32.46 -5.93 3.57
C SER A 843 -31.37 -6.95 3.23
N ASN A 844 -30.12 -6.55 3.40
CA ASN A 844 -28.96 -7.41 3.23
C ASN A 844 -28.30 -7.69 4.58
N HIS A 845 -28.07 -8.96 4.89
CA HIS A 845 -27.18 -9.39 5.97
C HIS A 845 -25.96 -10.08 5.36
N THR A 846 -24.77 -9.54 5.58
CA THR A 846 -23.51 -10.15 5.08
C THR A 846 -22.59 -10.46 6.24
N SER A 847 -21.97 -11.64 6.20
CA SER A 847 -21.11 -12.14 7.26
C SER A 847 -19.78 -12.63 6.70
N TYR A 848 -18.69 -12.27 7.38
CA TYR A 848 -17.32 -12.62 7.03
C TYR A 848 -16.68 -13.38 8.20
N SER A 849 -16.14 -14.55 7.91
CA SER A 849 -15.42 -15.43 8.83
C SER A 849 -14.17 -16.00 8.14
N LEU A 850 -13.41 -16.85 8.84
CA LEU A 850 -12.15 -17.41 8.33
C LEU A 850 -12.28 -18.00 6.92
N GLN A 851 -13.32 -18.81 6.72
CA GLN A 851 -13.70 -19.39 5.44
C GLN A 851 -14.70 -18.48 4.73
N ARG A 852 -14.32 -17.92 3.57
CA ARG A 852 -15.09 -16.92 2.82
C ARG A 852 -14.70 -16.94 1.34
N ASN A 853 -15.65 -16.69 0.43
CA ASN A 853 -15.40 -16.53 -1.01
C ASN A 853 -16.57 -15.81 -1.73
N PRO A 854 -16.65 -14.47 -1.73
CA PRO A 854 -15.82 -13.53 -0.97
C PRO A 854 -16.29 -13.30 0.47
N PHE A 855 -17.57 -13.55 0.77
CA PHE A 855 -18.15 -13.56 2.12
C PHE A 855 -18.35 -15.00 2.61
N THR A 856 -18.67 -15.21 3.89
CA THR A 856 -19.01 -16.56 4.40
C THR A 856 -20.46 -16.91 4.07
N TYR A 857 -21.36 -15.96 4.27
CA TYR A 857 -22.72 -16.03 3.74
C TYR A 857 -23.32 -14.64 3.57
N LYS A 858 -24.31 -14.54 2.69
CA LYS A 858 -25.10 -13.35 2.45
C LYS A 858 -26.57 -13.73 2.32
N HIS A 859 -27.43 -12.98 3.00
CA HIS A 859 -28.88 -13.07 2.87
C HIS A 859 -29.40 -11.74 2.35
N SER A 860 -30.26 -11.78 1.34
CA SER A 860 -30.92 -10.63 0.74
C SER A 860 -32.43 -10.88 0.73
N ILE A 861 -33.18 -10.02 1.41
CA ILE A 861 -34.65 -10.02 1.41
C ILE A 861 -35.09 -8.74 0.73
N ASN A 862 -35.89 -8.84 -0.33
CA ASN A 862 -36.47 -7.70 -1.02
C ASN A 862 -38.00 -7.81 -1.00
N ALA A 863 -38.67 -6.70 -0.74
CA ALA A 863 -40.11 -6.57 -0.84
C ALA A 863 -40.45 -5.28 -1.58
N ALA A 864 -41.31 -5.37 -2.60
CA ALA A 864 -41.68 -4.22 -3.42
C ALA A 864 -43.17 -4.22 -3.76
N PHE A 865 -43.74 -3.01 -3.88
CA PHE A 865 -45.08 -2.74 -4.35
C PHE A 865 -45.04 -1.94 -5.65
N TYR A 866 -45.94 -2.27 -6.58
CA TYR A 866 -46.01 -1.74 -7.94
C TYR A 866 -47.34 -1.06 -8.15
N THR A 867 -47.32 0.24 -8.45
CA THR A 867 -48.56 1.03 -8.55
C THR A 867 -49.37 0.75 -9.80
N SER A 868 -48.74 0.40 -10.94
CA SER A 868 -49.47 0.13 -12.19
C SER A 868 -50.34 -1.12 -12.11
N THR A 869 -49.83 -2.20 -11.51
CA THR A 869 -50.54 -3.48 -11.37
C THR A 869 -51.25 -3.61 -10.02
N SER A 870 -50.98 -2.71 -9.06
CA SER A 870 -51.34 -2.91 -7.65
C SER A 870 -50.83 -4.25 -7.10
N GLY A 871 -49.71 -4.74 -7.66
CA GLY A 871 -49.07 -5.98 -7.28
C GLY A 871 -47.96 -5.76 -6.27
N PHE A 872 -47.52 -6.86 -5.64
CA PHE A 872 -46.33 -6.87 -4.80
C PHE A 872 -45.50 -8.12 -5.04
N ASP A 873 -44.20 -8.01 -4.75
CA ASP A 873 -43.30 -9.16 -4.67
C ASP A 873 -42.58 -9.23 -3.32
N LEU A 874 -42.21 -10.45 -2.96
CA LEU A 874 -41.28 -10.78 -1.90
C LEU A 874 -40.27 -11.75 -2.48
N SER A 875 -38.99 -11.40 -2.43
CA SER A 875 -37.89 -12.25 -2.88
C SER A 875 -36.84 -12.45 -1.80
N TYR A 876 -36.31 -13.65 -1.72
CA TYR A 876 -35.18 -14.02 -0.87
C TYR A 876 -34.06 -14.63 -1.71
N SER A 877 -32.82 -14.24 -1.44
CA SER A 877 -31.61 -14.88 -1.96
C SER A 877 -30.65 -15.13 -0.80
N GLY A 878 -30.11 -16.36 -0.73
CA GLY A 878 -29.13 -16.79 0.26
C GLY A 878 -27.93 -17.42 -0.43
N GLU A 879 -26.75 -16.87 -0.20
CA GLU A 879 -25.48 -17.37 -0.73
C GLU A 879 -24.57 -17.81 0.41
N PHE A 880 -23.95 -18.99 0.30
CA PHE A 880 -23.08 -19.58 1.31
C PHE A 880 -21.80 -20.06 0.66
N SER A 881 -20.66 -19.63 1.20
CA SER A 881 -19.37 -19.93 0.59
C SER A 881 -18.74 -21.18 1.18
N ASN A 882 -18.08 -21.95 0.33
CA ASN A 882 -17.26 -23.10 0.68
C ASN A 882 -18.01 -24.14 1.54
N ILE A 883 -19.31 -24.39 1.32
CA ILE A 883 -20.08 -25.37 2.13
C ILE A 883 -19.42 -26.76 2.15
N PHE A 884 -18.70 -27.09 1.08
CA PHE A 884 -17.83 -28.24 0.96
C PHE A 884 -16.61 -27.90 0.10
N HIS A 885 -15.44 -27.74 0.72
CA HIS A 885 -14.22 -27.27 0.07
C HIS A 885 -14.49 -26.03 -0.81
N ASN A 886 -14.38 -26.15 -2.14
CA ASN A 886 -14.48 -25.02 -3.07
C ASN A 886 -15.90 -24.84 -3.63
N TRP A 887 -16.90 -25.54 -3.08
CA TRP A 887 -18.29 -25.47 -3.51
C TRP A 887 -19.06 -24.40 -2.74
N ASN A 888 -19.67 -23.47 -3.47
CA ASN A 888 -20.62 -22.50 -2.94
C ASN A 888 -22.06 -23.02 -3.11
N PHE A 889 -22.97 -22.60 -2.24
CA PHE A 889 -24.39 -22.95 -2.29
C PHE A 889 -25.25 -21.70 -2.34
N GLY A 890 -26.19 -21.67 -3.28
CA GLY A 890 -27.16 -20.60 -3.46
C GLY A 890 -28.59 -21.13 -3.32
N ILE A 891 -29.47 -20.34 -2.72
CA ILE A 891 -30.91 -20.58 -2.67
C ILE A 891 -31.66 -19.29 -2.97
N GLU A 892 -32.67 -19.38 -3.83
CA GLU A 892 -33.52 -18.25 -4.19
C GLU A 892 -34.99 -18.62 -4.05
N GLY A 893 -35.81 -17.66 -3.67
CA GLY A 893 -37.25 -17.79 -3.59
C GLY A 893 -37.91 -16.48 -4.02
N LEU A 894 -38.95 -16.57 -4.83
CA LEU A 894 -39.74 -15.45 -5.29
C LEU A 894 -41.22 -15.75 -5.07
N TYR A 895 -41.93 -14.80 -4.49
CA TYR A 895 -43.38 -14.78 -4.40
C TYR A 895 -43.89 -13.48 -5.03
N THR A 896 -44.82 -13.60 -5.97
CA THR A 896 -45.50 -12.45 -6.59
C THR A 896 -46.99 -12.54 -6.31
N SER A 897 -47.64 -11.40 -6.16
CA SER A 897 -49.10 -11.33 -6.19
C SER A 897 -49.66 -11.78 -7.55
N PRO A 898 -50.94 -12.15 -7.64
CA PRO A 898 -51.56 -12.54 -8.91
C PRO A 898 -51.69 -11.45 -9.97
N ASN A 899 -51.64 -10.17 -9.57
CA ASN A 899 -51.87 -9.00 -10.43
C ASN A 899 -50.67 -8.58 -11.28
#